data_AF-A0A561SL88-F1
#
_entry.id   AF-A0A561SL88-F1
#
_cell.length_a   1.000
_cell.length_b   1.000
_cell.length_c   1.000
_cell.angle_alpha   90.00
_cell.angle_beta   90.00
_cell.angle_gamma   90.00
#
_symmetry.space_group_name_H-M   'P 1'
#
loop_
_entity.id
_entity.type
_entity.pdbx_description
1 polymer ?
#
loop_
_entity_poly.entity_id
_entity_poly.type
_entity_poly.pdbx_seq_one_letter_code
_entity_poly.pdbx_strand_id
1 'polypeptide(L)'
;MTPPRDRVSGRASEPLPNWTGRWAAGGIPCLDDRRDAGNASRDDSTSDDLDALATLGAGLHAAVSTGSWSAVRDAQLLAGLDDESLQLDRREIVLRDNISSIAQVCERFVTRLGELVELRPVAQVKRPARKALARLAAHTEDWAARTLSGPIPRRALAVSRDEDADLYENRMVIELVHPILTSAISARVQRLRRIRADLADLERARDEGTHRRRDLLYRFWGGDAARVGESSDRAERTLEELEGLGARLQNLRGSTLGRLLRGRRTGLRTLRRTNVIANDRHYRAAGLVWSAFDRKPDLQEDPEERSERLRRRHLAFDRYALGLLVRAFAELGYSPDGDTIPSPGHPVTLTGAWGTATIRKDDDGTLTLESHGTATRFVPLIDLVGPDDDPTTVEARWQSVIGAVAKPTVVVHLSASEPLRALPPRLAAPLISAAKDDIAGRRDATAIPVSPLETTSLERVARAVATAVMAPALLSYPPAVSLDGRPVPRRLIERLMDLGPPRLGMSPIFHRPTPDELHLRRPMIASESTQLDTLLRDISRRAKAPGWERDIADEILRLRSGFANAESAVNTFLTCPGCGNEASPEQVGREKDLFSITCRSCGTRWGHERCGACQARVPIIEPEREPLNPEVRGPGWVERIFGHEALASPCWARTVGARYICTSCGKCPESGSEAGVNCTRCYTAPSYCGT
;
A
#
# COMPACT_ATOMS: atom_id res chain seq x y z
N MET A 1 -16.03 23.02 19.93
CA MET A 1 -15.66 21.93 19.00
C MET A 1 -14.42 22.36 18.25
N THR A 2 -13.38 21.52 18.20
CA THR A 2 -12.18 21.80 17.41
C THR A 2 -12.56 21.80 15.92
N PRO A 3 -12.24 22.83 15.13
CA PRO A 3 -12.58 22.86 13.72
C PRO A 3 -11.89 21.70 12.97
N PRO A 4 -12.55 21.07 11.98
CA PRO A 4 -11.93 20.04 11.15
C PRO A 4 -10.67 20.58 10.47
N ARG A 5 -9.61 19.77 10.52
CA ARG A 5 -8.32 20.04 9.87
C ARG A 5 -8.13 19.09 8.71
N ASP A 6 -7.84 19.62 7.53
CA ASP A 6 -7.48 18.82 6.37
C ASP A 6 -6.07 18.25 6.58
N ARG A 7 -5.97 16.92 6.67
CA ARG A 7 -4.69 16.21 6.85
C ARG A 7 -3.72 16.50 5.70
N VAL A 8 -4.22 16.80 4.48
CA VAL A 8 -3.38 17.07 3.31
C VAL A 8 -2.76 18.47 3.35
N SER A 9 -3.56 19.52 3.55
CA SER A 9 -3.02 20.90 3.64
C SER A 9 -2.44 21.26 5.01
N GLY A 10 -2.83 20.53 6.06
CA GLY A 10 -2.50 20.85 7.45
C GLY A 10 -3.23 22.08 8.00
N ARG A 11 -4.24 22.59 7.29
CA ARG A 11 -5.02 23.79 7.64
C ARG A 11 -6.45 23.40 8.05
N ALA A 12 -7.07 24.24 8.86
CA ALA A 12 -8.50 24.12 9.16
C ALA A 12 -9.32 24.44 7.90
N SER A 13 -10.26 23.57 7.54
CA SER A 13 -11.18 23.76 6.42
C SER A 13 -12.41 22.86 6.57
N GLU A 14 -13.48 23.20 5.86
CA GLU A 14 -14.68 22.35 5.84
C GLU A 14 -14.40 21.03 5.09
N PRO A 15 -14.90 19.88 5.59
CA PRO A 15 -14.81 18.61 4.89
C PRO A 15 -15.47 18.65 3.51
N LEU A 16 -14.75 18.19 2.49
CA LEU A 16 -15.31 18.00 1.15
C LEU A 16 -16.13 16.70 1.10
N PRO A 17 -17.20 16.65 0.28
CA PRO A 17 -17.96 15.42 0.04
C PRO A 17 -17.07 14.35 -0.63
N ASN A 18 -17.46 13.09 -0.51
CA ASN A 18 -16.78 11.90 -1.03
C ASN A 18 -15.41 11.61 -0.41
N TRP A 19 -15.17 12.16 0.79
CA TRP A 19 -13.97 11.89 1.58
C TRP A 19 -14.34 11.44 2.99
N THR A 20 -13.80 10.29 3.38
CA THR A 20 -13.84 9.78 4.75
C THR A 20 -12.41 9.73 5.26
N GLY A 21 -12.15 10.32 6.42
CA GLY A 21 -10.84 10.35 7.08
C GLY A 21 -9.78 11.31 6.52
N ARG A 22 -10.05 12.08 5.46
CA ARG A 22 -9.12 13.16 5.03
C ARG A 22 -9.09 14.34 6.00
N TRP A 23 -10.23 14.66 6.60
CA TRP A 23 -10.31 15.64 7.67
C TRP A 23 -10.31 14.95 9.03
N ALA A 24 -9.78 15.61 10.04
CA ALA A 24 -9.92 15.19 11.43
C ALA A 24 -10.23 16.37 12.35
N ALA A 25 -11.07 16.15 13.35
CA ALA A 25 -11.41 17.12 14.39
C ALA A 25 -11.02 16.56 15.76
N GLY A 26 -10.07 17.19 16.44
CA GLY A 26 -9.58 16.69 17.75
C GLY A 26 -9.01 15.27 17.69
N GLY A 27 -8.34 14.92 16.60
CA GLY A 27 -7.78 13.59 16.34
C GLY A 27 -8.79 12.52 15.93
N ILE A 28 -10.07 12.86 15.81
CA ILE A 28 -11.11 11.95 15.31
C ILE A 28 -11.29 12.16 13.80
N PRO A 29 -11.16 11.12 12.97
CA PRO A 29 -11.43 11.20 11.53
C PRO A 29 -12.87 11.64 11.25
N CYS A 30 -13.05 12.63 10.37
CA CYS A 30 -14.36 13.04 9.88
C CYS A 30 -14.87 12.01 8.85
N LEU A 31 -16.12 11.58 9.02
CA LEU A 31 -16.78 10.65 8.11
C LEU A 31 -17.66 11.42 7.12
N ASP A 32 -17.96 10.81 5.97
CA ASP A 32 -18.87 11.42 5.00
C ASP A 32 -20.32 11.02 5.34
N ASP A 33 -21.03 11.92 6.03
CA ASP A 33 -22.41 11.69 6.46
C ASP A 33 -23.45 11.88 5.33
N ARG A 34 -23.03 12.32 4.13
CA ARG A 34 -23.95 12.64 3.02
C ARG A 34 -24.35 11.38 2.27
N ARG A 35 -25.50 10.81 2.63
CA ARG A 35 -26.24 9.90 1.74
C ARG A 35 -26.90 10.71 0.64
N ASP A 36 -26.21 10.97 -0.46
CA ASP A 36 -26.93 11.33 -1.68
C ASP A 36 -27.77 10.11 -2.08
N ALA A 37 -29.09 10.29 -2.06
CA ALA A 37 -30.09 9.24 -2.23
C ALA A 37 -29.89 8.49 -3.57
N GLY A 38 -29.16 7.38 -3.55
CA GLY A 38 -28.96 6.50 -4.70
C GLY A 38 -27.57 5.88 -4.83
N ASN A 39 -26.52 6.48 -4.26
CA ASN A 39 -25.16 5.93 -4.32
C ASN A 39 -24.74 5.28 -3.00
N ALA A 40 -24.16 4.08 -3.07
CA ALA A 40 -23.54 3.43 -1.90
C ALA A 40 -22.40 4.33 -1.38
N SER A 41 -22.39 4.62 -0.08
CA SER A 41 -21.29 5.38 0.52
C SER A 41 -20.00 4.55 0.42
N ARG A 42 -18.85 5.19 0.16
CA ARG A 42 -17.54 4.52 0.19
C ARG A 42 -17.23 3.87 1.53
N ASP A 43 -17.84 4.35 2.60
CA ASP A 43 -17.75 3.72 3.92
C ASP A 43 -18.33 2.29 3.93
N ASP A 44 -19.22 1.97 2.99
CA ASP A 44 -19.78 0.63 2.80
C ASP A 44 -18.93 -0.26 1.87
N SER A 45 -17.85 0.28 1.28
CA SER A 45 -16.93 -0.53 0.46
C SER A 45 -16.20 -1.57 1.32
N THR A 46 -16.06 -2.76 0.75
CA THR A 46 -15.29 -3.87 1.36
C THR A 46 -14.17 -4.24 0.41
N SER A 47 -13.01 -4.58 0.96
CA SER A 47 -11.87 -5.04 0.18
C SER A 47 -11.03 -5.99 1.03
N ASP A 48 -10.26 -6.86 0.37
CA ASP A 48 -9.34 -7.77 1.07
C ASP A 48 -8.31 -7.00 1.90
N ASP A 49 -7.88 -5.82 1.45
CA ASP A 49 -6.94 -4.95 2.19
C ASP A 49 -7.56 -4.41 3.49
N LEU A 50 -8.84 -4.02 3.45
CA LEU A 50 -9.58 -3.55 4.62
C LEU A 50 -9.80 -4.67 5.63
N ASP A 51 -10.16 -5.86 5.15
CA ASP A 51 -10.30 -7.05 5.99
C ASP A 51 -8.96 -7.43 6.64
N ALA A 52 -7.89 -7.44 5.86
CA ALA A 52 -6.54 -7.73 6.34
C ALA A 52 -6.09 -6.70 7.38
N LEU A 53 -6.32 -5.40 7.13
CA LEU A 53 -6.05 -4.35 8.11
C LEU A 53 -6.85 -4.55 9.42
N ALA A 54 -8.12 -4.96 9.31
CA ALA A 54 -8.95 -5.23 10.48
C ALA A 54 -8.39 -6.38 11.33
N THR A 55 -7.82 -7.43 10.71
CA THR A 55 -7.17 -8.53 11.45
C THR A 55 -5.95 -8.06 12.25
N LEU A 56 -5.17 -7.11 11.73
CA LEU A 56 -4.00 -6.56 12.42
C LEU A 56 -4.35 -5.50 13.47
N GLY A 57 -5.54 -4.91 13.39
CA GLY A 57 -5.92 -3.71 14.14
C GLY A 57 -5.77 -3.84 15.66
N ALA A 58 -6.12 -4.99 16.23
CA ALA A 58 -6.01 -5.22 17.67
C ALA A 58 -4.55 -5.31 18.14
N GLY A 59 -3.70 -6.04 17.41
CA GLY A 59 -2.28 -6.18 17.71
C GLY A 59 -1.53 -4.85 17.56
N LEU A 60 -1.83 -4.10 16.49
CA LEU A 60 -1.28 -2.76 16.28
C LEU A 60 -1.71 -1.77 17.35
N HIS A 61 -2.98 -1.83 17.78
CA HIS A 61 -3.44 -1.00 18.88
C HIS A 61 -2.73 -1.33 20.19
N ALA A 62 -2.56 -2.62 20.51
CA ALA A 62 -1.85 -3.04 21.72
C ALA A 62 -0.39 -2.55 21.69
N ALA A 63 0.32 -2.72 20.57
CA ALA A 63 1.69 -2.28 20.40
C ALA A 63 1.83 -0.75 20.58
N VAL A 64 1.00 0.04 19.90
CA VAL A 64 1.05 1.52 20.00
C VAL A 64 0.67 2.00 21.40
N SER A 65 -0.26 1.34 22.09
CA SER A 65 -0.68 1.70 23.44
C SER A 65 0.40 1.52 24.50
N THR A 66 1.44 0.71 24.23
CA THR A 66 2.60 0.62 25.14
C THR A 66 3.44 1.89 25.17
N GLY A 67 3.34 2.73 24.13
CA GLY A 67 4.23 3.88 23.93
C GLY A 67 5.67 3.51 23.55
N SER A 68 5.99 2.23 23.40
CA SER A 68 7.35 1.72 23.14
C SER A 68 7.66 1.65 21.65
N TRP A 69 8.83 2.15 21.26
CA TRP A 69 9.31 2.07 19.89
C TRP A 69 9.56 0.63 19.48
N SER A 70 10.19 -0.16 20.35
CA SER A 70 10.48 -1.58 20.10
C SER A 70 9.22 -2.42 19.96
N ALA A 71 8.19 -2.16 20.77
CA ALA A 71 6.90 -2.84 20.64
C ALA A 71 6.21 -2.56 19.29
N VAL A 72 6.22 -1.31 18.82
CA VAL A 72 5.67 -0.95 17.50
C VAL A 72 6.54 -1.49 16.37
N ARG A 73 7.86 -1.45 16.54
CA ARG A 73 8.82 -2.05 15.61
C ARG A 73 8.45 -3.51 15.41
N ASP A 74 8.31 -4.29 16.48
CA ASP A 74 8.17 -5.75 16.42
C ASP A 74 6.72 -6.23 16.16
N ALA A 75 5.77 -5.30 16.00
CA ALA A 75 4.39 -5.62 15.65
C ALA A 75 4.28 -6.28 14.27
N GLN A 76 3.27 -7.15 14.12
CA GLN A 76 2.94 -7.79 12.85
C GLN A 76 2.31 -6.76 11.88
N LEU A 77 2.88 -6.67 10.68
CA LEU A 77 2.44 -5.74 9.62
C LEU A 77 1.86 -6.47 8.40
N LEU A 78 2.05 -7.78 8.30
CA LEU A 78 1.51 -8.60 7.21
C LEU A 78 0.43 -9.54 7.74
N ALA A 79 -0.70 -9.62 7.04
CA ALA A 79 -1.82 -10.47 7.40
C ALA A 79 -1.82 -11.76 6.56
N GLY A 80 -2.30 -12.86 7.15
CA GLY A 80 -2.56 -14.10 6.43
C GLY A 80 -1.31 -14.89 5.98
N LEU A 81 -0.15 -14.61 6.60
CA LEU A 81 1.11 -15.32 6.33
C LEU A 81 1.37 -16.52 7.25
N ASP A 82 0.44 -16.81 8.16
CA ASP A 82 0.49 -18.00 8.99
C ASP A 82 0.06 -19.26 8.21
N ASP A 83 0.58 -20.42 8.63
CA ASP A 83 0.30 -21.70 7.98
C ASP A 83 -1.20 -22.06 7.99
N GLU A 84 -1.97 -21.55 8.95
CA GLU A 84 -3.42 -21.75 9.04
C GLU A 84 -4.14 -21.01 7.90
N SER A 85 -3.72 -19.78 7.61
CA SER A 85 -4.27 -18.93 6.55
C SER A 85 -4.00 -19.43 5.13
N LEU A 86 -2.98 -20.29 4.94
CA LEU A 86 -2.65 -20.91 3.65
C LEU A 86 -3.37 -22.25 3.40
N GLN A 87 -4.09 -22.76 4.40
CA GLN A 87 -4.83 -24.03 4.32
C GLN A 87 -6.34 -23.80 4.24
N LEU A 88 -7.07 -24.88 3.97
CA LEU A 88 -8.52 -24.85 4.10
C LEU A 88 -8.91 -24.57 5.54
N ASP A 89 -9.77 -23.58 5.73
CA ASP A 89 -10.34 -23.30 7.04
C ASP A 89 -11.35 -24.40 7.44
N ARG A 90 -11.74 -24.39 8.73
CA ARG A 90 -12.64 -25.42 9.27
C ARG A 90 -13.97 -25.51 8.51
N ARG A 91 -14.53 -24.37 8.06
CA ARG A 91 -15.82 -24.36 7.35
C ARG A 91 -15.66 -24.85 5.91
N GLU A 92 -14.53 -24.58 5.27
CA GLU A 92 -14.17 -25.07 3.94
C GLU A 92 -13.96 -26.59 3.95
N ILE A 93 -13.32 -27.14 4.98
CA ILE A 93 -13.23 -28.59 5.21
C ILE A 93 -14.63 -29.21 5.34
N VAL A 94 -15.50 -28.61 6.16
CA VAL A 94 -16.88 -29.07 6.32
C VAL A 94 -17.64 -29.04 4.99
N LEU A 95 -17.45 -27.99 4.17
CA LEU A 95 -18.02 -27.95 2.82
C LEU A 95 -17.47 -29.07 1.94
N ARG A 96 -16.15 -29.22 1.86
CA ARG A 96 -15.49 -30.25 1.03
C ARG A 96 -16.04 -31.63 1.32
N ASP A 97 -16.17 -31.97 2.59
CA ASP A 97 -16.59 -33.29 3.03
C ASP A 97 -18.10 -33.54 2.79
N ASN A 98 -18.92 -32.48 2.67
CA ASN A 98 -20.39 -32.58 2.56
C ASN A 98 -20.97 -32.16 1.20
N ILE A 99 -20.18 -31.59 0.29
CA ILE A 99 -20.68 -31.05 -1.00
C ILE A 99 -21.40 -32.09 -1.87
N SER A 100 -20.96 -33.35 -1.81
CA SER A 100 -21.61 -34.45 -2.56
C SER A 100 -23.00 -34.77 -2.03
N SER A 101 -23.24 -34.63 -0.73
CA SER A 101 -24.57 -34.76 -0.14
C SER A 101 -25.49 -33.61 -0.54
N ILE A 102 -24.95 -32.38 -0.59
CA ILE A 102 -25.70 -31.22 -1.08
C ILE A 102 -26.09 -31.44 -2.55
N ALA A 103 -25.16 -31.92 -3.37
CA ALA A 103 -25.42 -32.27 -4.77
C ALA A 103 -26.55 -33.30 -4.91
N GLN A 104 -26.57 -34.30 -4.03
CA GLN A 104 -27.63 -35.30 -4.01
C GLN A 104 -29.01 -34.68 -3.73
N VAL A 105 -29.13 -33.73 -2.79
CA VAL A 105 -30.40 -33.03 -2.53
C VAL A 105 -30.81 -32.18 -3.73
N CYS A 106 -29.85 -31.51 -4.37
CA CYS A 106 -30.08 -30.67 -5.54
C CYS A 106 -30.68 -31.41 -6.75
N GLU A 107 -30.53 -32.74 -6.82
CA GLU A 107 -31.13 -33.59 -7.86
C GLU A 107 -32.25 -34.49 -7.35
N ARG A 108 -32.17 -34.98 -6.11
CA ARG A 108 -33.16 -35.85 -5.46
C ARG A 108 -33.61 -35.21 -4.14
N PHE A 109 -34.53 -34.26 -4.25
CA PHE A 109 -35.09 -33.52 -3.13
C PHE A 109 -36.40 -34.16 -2.62
N VAL A 110 -36.74 -33.87 -1.38
CA VAL A 110 -38.03 -34.24 -0.79
C VAL A 110 -39.12 -33.38 -1.42
N THR A 111 -40.21 -34.01 -1.85
CA THR A 111 -41.44 -33.35 -2.31
C THR A 111 -42.59 -33.64 -1.35
N ARG A 112 -43.55 -32.72 -1.30
CA ARG A 112 -44.83 -32.95 -0.63
C ARG A 112 -45.90 -33.17 -1.69
N LEU A 113 -46.69 -34.24 -1.58
CA LEU A 113 -47.86 -34.40 -2.44
C LEU A 113 -48.92 -33.34 -2.09
N GLY A 114 -49.21 -32.46 -3.04
CA GLY A 114 -50.35 -31.55 -3.03
C GLY A 114 -51.53 -32.11 -3.83
N GLU A 115 -52.75 -31.74 -3.45
CA GLU A 115 -53.96 -31.97 -4.26
C GLU A 115 -54.32 -30.68 -4.99
N LEU A 116 -54.17 -30.66 -6.32
CA LEU A 116 -54.53 -29.52 -7.17
C LEU A 116 -55.87 -29.80 -7.84
N VAL A 117 -56.79 -28.84 -7.76
CA VAL A 117 -58.14 -28.97 -8.32
C VAL A 117 -58.23 -28.13 -9.59
N GLU A 118 -58.31 -28.78 -10.75
CA GLU A 118 -58.34 -28.12 -12.05
C GLU A 118 -59.46 -28.66 -12.94
N LEU A 119 -59.93 -27.83 -13.87
CA LEU A 119 -61.02 -28.19 -14.77
C LEU A 119 -60.44 -28.91 -16.00
N ARG A 120 -60.73 -30.21 -16.15
CA ARG A 120 -60.21 -31.04 -17.26
C ARG A 120 -61.34 -31.60 -18.12
N PRO A 121 -61.09 -31.91 -19.41
CA PRO A 121 -62.01 -32.69 -20.23
C PRO A 121 -62.43 -33.96 -19.49
N VAL A 122 -63.73 -34.29 -19.46
CA VAL A 122 -64.23 -35.39 -18.61
C VAL A 122 -63.51 -36.71 -18.88
N ALA A 123 -63.12 -36.97 -20.13
CA ALA A 123 -62.37 -38.16 -20.56
C ALA A 123 -61.00 -38.30 -19.88
N GLN A 124 -60.42 -37.20 -19.38
CA GLN A 124 -59.13 -37.17 -18.68
C GLN A 124 -59.28 -37.13 -17.15
N VAL A 125 -60.50 -37.10 -16.63
CA VAL A 125 -60.77 -37.00 -15.19
C VAL A 125 -60.68 -38.40 -14.57
N LYS A 126 -59.55 -38.69 -13.91
CA LYS A 126 -59.37 -39.95 -13.15
C LYS A 126 -60.06 -39.93 -11.79
N ARG A 127 -60.04 -38.78 -11.10
CA ARG A 127 -60.66 -38.58 -9.79
C ARG A 127 -61.39 -37.23 -9.77
N PRO A 128 -62.73 -37.20 -9.66
CA PRO A 128 -63.47 -35.94 -9.59
C PRO A 128 -63.22 -35.25 -8.24
N ALA A 129 -63.12 -33.93 -8.26
CA ALA A 129 -62.98 -33.13 -7.05
C ALA A 129 -64.29 -33.10 -6.26
N ARG A 130 -64.20 -32.88 -4.94
CA ARG A 130 -65.38 -32.83 -4.04
C ARG A 130 -66.43 -31.80 -4.50
N LYS A 131 -66.00 -30.71 -5.15
CA LYS A 131 -66.86 -29.66 -5.68
C LYS A 131 -67.20 -29.81 -7.17
N ALA A 132 -66.86 -30.92 -7.82
CA ALA A 132 -67.05 -31.11 -9.26
C ALA A 132 -68.52 -31.03 -9.67
N LEU A 133 -69.42 -31.66 -8.92
CA LEU A 133 -70.86 -31.61 -9.19
C LEU A 133 -71.44 -30.21 -8.97
N ALA A 134 -71.01 -29.51 -7.93
CA ALA A 134 -71.45 -28.13 -7.65
C ALA A 134 -70.99 -27.16 -8.76
N ARG A 135 -69.77 -27.33 -9.29
CA ARG A 135 -69.28 -26.56 -10.43
C ARG A 135 -70.09 -26.85 -11.69
N LEU A 136 -70.30 -28.13 -12.01
CA LEU A 136 -71.09 -28.54 -13.18
C LEU A 136 -72.53 -28.00 -13.11
N ALA A 137 -73.14 -27.96 -11.93
CA ALA A 137 -74.48 -27.41 -11.75
C ALA A 137 -74.52 -25.88 -11.95
N ALA A 138 -73.44 -25.17 -11.62
CA ALA A 138 -73.36 -23.71 -11.71
C ALA A 138 -72.89 -23.18 -13.07
N HIS A 139 -72.28 -24.03 -13.91
CA HIS A 139 -71.64 -23.64 -15.17
C HIS A 139 -72.16 -24.48 -16.34
N THR A 140 -73.11 -23.93 -17.09
CA THR A 140 -73.77 -24.61 -18.22
C THR A 140 -72.79 -24.88 -19.38
N GLU A 141 -71.75 -24.07 -19.50
CA GLU A 141 -70.66 -24.19 -20.48
C GLU A 141 -69.79 -25.45 -20.31
N ASP A 142 -69.83 -26.06 -19.12
CA ASP A 142 -69.07 -27.26 -18.80
C ASP A 142 -69.81 -28.55 -19.22
N TRP A 143 -71.01 -28.45 -19.80
CA TRP A 143 -71.76 -29.56 -20.39
C TRP A 143 -71.54 -29.69 -21.90
N ALA A 144 -71.49 -30.92 -22.42
CA ALA A 144 -71.24 -31.20 -23.83
C ALA A 144 -72.55 -31.39 -24.63
N ALA A 145 -73.43 -32.25 -24.12
CA ALA A 145 -74.67 -32.61 -24.77
C ALA A 145 -75.62 -33.27 -23.76
N ARG A 146 -76.89 -33.39 -24.12
CA ARG A 146 -77.88 -34.18 -23.38
C ARG A 146 -78.22 -35.43 -24.18
N THR A 147 -78.14 -36.59 -23.55
CA THR A 147 -78.54 -37.87 -24.14
C THR A 147 -79.78 -38.43 -23.45
N LEU A 148 -80.38 -39.49 -24.01
CA LEU A 148 -81.52 -40.19 -23.41
C LEU A 148 -81.19 -40.76 -22.02
N SER A 149 -79.91 -41.01 -21.73
CA SER A 149 -79.41 -41.52 -20.45
C SER A 149 -78.98 -40.42 -19.46
N GLY A 150 -79.08 -39.15 -19.84
CA GLY A 150 -78.73 -38.01 -18.99
C GLY A 150 -77.78 -37.00 -19.66
N PRO A 151 -77.48 -35.89 -18.96
CA PRO A 151 -76.56 -34.87 -19.43
C PRO A 151 -75.10 -35.37 -19.35
N ILE A 152 -74.32 -35.13 -20.40
CA ILE A 152 -72.91 -35.53 -20.50
C ILE A 152 -72.03 -34.29 -20.26
N PRO A 153 -71.19 -34.28 -19.22
CA PRO A 153 -70.28 -33.16 -18.97
C PRO A 153 -69.17 -33.12 -20.03
N ARG A 154 -68.83 -31.92 -20.49
CA ARG A 154 -67.69 -31.66 -21.38
C ARG A 154 -66.38 -31.62 -20.58
N ARG A 155 -66.41 -30.95 -19.43
CA ARG A 155 -65.27 -30.79 -18.51
C ARG A 155 -65.76 -30.93 -17.07
N ALA A 156 -64.92 -31.45 -16.18
CA ALA A 156 -65.24 -31.51 -14.75
C ALA A 156 -63.99 -31.18 -13.93
N LEU A 157 -64.19 -30.71 -12.70
CA LEU A 157 -63.08 -30.52 -11.76
C LEU A 157 -62.48 -31.88 -11.40
N ALA A 158 -61.20 -32.05 -11.68
CA ALA A 158 -60.39 -33.21 -11.31
C ALA A 158 -59.43 -32.84 -10.18
N VAL A 159 -59.14 -33.81 -9.32
CA VAL A 159 -58.00 -33.73 -8.39
C VAL A 159 -56.80 -34.38 -9.06
N SER A 160 -55.77 -33.60 -9.37
CA SER A 160 -54.44 -34.10 -9.71
C SER A 160 -53.57 -34.09 -8.46
N ARG A 161 -52.73 -35.13 -8.30
CA ARG A 161 -51.66 -35.14 -7.30
C ARG A 161 -50.44 -34.51 -7.95
N ASP A 162 -49.98 -33.41 -7.39
CA ASP A 162 -48.78 -32.72 -7.86
C ASP A 162 -47.70 -32.78 -6.78
N GLU A 163 -46.45 -32.87 -7.20
CA GLU A 163 -45.31 -32.92 -6.28
C GLU A 163 -44.79 -31.50 -6.03
N ASP A 164 -45.03 -30.98 -4.82
CA ASP A 164 -44.56 -29.66 -4.43
C ASP A 164 -43.14 -29.74 -3.87
N ALA A 165 -42.21 -29.07 -4.57
CA ALA A 165 -40.81 -28.96 -4.21
C ALA A 165 -40.51 -27.74 -3.32
N ASP A 166 -41.45 -26.82 -3.10
CA ASP A 166 -41.24 -25.57 -2.35
C ASP A 166 -41.29 -25.75 -0.82
N LEU A 167 -40.48 -26.68 -0.33
CA LEU A 167 -40.30 -26.93 1.09
C LEU A 167 -39.22 -26.02 1.68
N TYR A 168 -39.33 -25.74 2.97
CA TYR A 168 -38.34 -24.94 3.70
C TYR A 168 -36.92 -25.51 3.51
N GLU A 169 -36.77 -26.82 3.62
CA GLU A 169 -35.49 -27.51 3.53
C GLU A 169 -34.88 -27.39 2.13
N ASN A 170 -35.70 -27.39 1.09
CA ASN A 170 -35.24 -27.25 -0.29
C ASN A 170 -34.82 -25.81 -0.58
N ARG A 171 -35.61 -24.82 -0.12
CA ARG A 171 -35.24 -23.40 -0.16
C ARG A 171 -33.95 -23.13 0.60
N MET A 172 -33.77 -23.79 1.76
CA MET A 172 -32.56 -23.70 2.58
C MET A 172 -31.34 -24.18 1.81
N VAL A 173 -31.41 -25.33 1.14
CA VAL A 173 -30.30 -25.83 0.31
C VAL A 173 -29.97 -24.88 -0.84
N ILE A 174 -30.97 -24.32 -1.52
CA ILE A 174 -30.72 -23.35 -2.60
C ILE A 174 -30.10 -22.07 -2.07
N GLU A 175 -30.57 -21.54 -0.94
CA GLU A 175 -30.02 -20.34 -0.30
C GLU A 175 -28.58 -20.55 0.21
N LEU A 176 -28.29 -21.77 0.70
CA LEU A 176 -26.95 -22.19 1.08
C LEU A 176 -26.01 -22.17 -0.12
N VAL A 177 -26.36 -22.88 -1.20
CA VAL A 177 -25.56 -22.93 -2.44
C VAL A 177 -25.40 -21.51 -3.00
N HIS A 178 -26.49 -20.73 -3.00
CA HIS A 178 -26.51 -19.37 -3.51
C HIS A 178 -27.53 -18.49 -2.73
N PRO A 179 -27.10 -17.42 -2.03
CA PRO A 179 -25.81 -16.70 -2.18
C PRO A 179 -24.69 -17.06 -1.20
N ILE A 180 -24.95 -17.87 -0.16
CA ILE A 180 -24.04 -17.99 1.00
C ILE A 180 -22.68 -18.58 0.61
N LEU A 181 -22.64 -19.81 0.11
CA LEU A 181 -21.39 -20.49 -0.21
C LEU A 181 -20.68 -19.86 -1.40
N THR A 182 -21.43 -19.48 -2.45
CA THR A 182 -20.86 -18.84 -3.64
C THR A 182 -20.06 -17.58 -3.29
N SER A 183 -20.61 -16.70 -2.44
CA SER A 183 -19.94 -15.46 -2.05
C SER A 183 -18.74 -15.71 -1.13
N ALA A 184 -18.89 -16.60 -0.15
CA ALA A 184 -17.82 -16.93 0.80
C ALA A 184 -16.59 -17.55 0.09
N ILE A 185 -16.81 -18.54 -0.78
CA ILE A 185 -15.72 -19.18 -1.53
C ILE A 185 -15.08 -18.21 -2.52
N SER A 186 -15.87 -17.38 -3.22
CA SER A 186 -15.31 -16.39 -4.14
C SER A 186 -14.40 -15.39 -3.41
N ALA A 187 -14.82 -14.87 -2.25
CA ALA A 187 -13.99 -13.96 -1.45
C ALA A 187 -12.70 -14.65 -0.97
N ARG A 188 -12.79 -15.89 -0.48
CA ARG A 188 -11.61 -16.67 -0.06
C ARG A 188 -10.63 -16.88 -1.22
N VAL A 189 -11.14 -17.28 -2.39
CA VAL A 189 -10.33 -17.52 -3.60
C VAL A 189 -9.58 -16.25 -4.01
N GLN A 190 -10.25 -15.08 -4.01
CA GLN A 190 -9.58 -13.82 -4.34
C GLN A 190 -8.48 -13.46 -3.34
N ARG A 191 -8.72 -13.65 -2.05
CA ARG A 191 -7.71 -13.43 -1.01
C ARG A 191 -6.48 -14.35 -1.19
N LEU A 192 -6.68 -15.64 -1.43
CA LEU A 192 -5.57 -16.57 -1.68
C LEU A 192 -4.81 -16.25 -2.96
N ARG A 193 -5.50 -15.80 -4.02
CA ARG A 193 -4.83 -15.34 -5.24
C ARG A 193 -3.92 -14.14 -4.96
N ARG A 194 -4.33 -13.21 -4.10
CA ARG A 194 -3.49 -12.08 -3.67
C ARG A 194 -2.26 -12.53 -2.90
N ILE A 195 -2.42 -13.41 -1.91
CA ILE A 195 -1.28 -13.96 -1.15
C ILE A 195 -0.33 -14.71 -2.10
N ARG A 196 -0.85 -15.52 -3.03
CA ARG A 196 -0.05 -16.21 -4.05
C ARG A 196 0.68 -15.22 -4.96
N ALA A 197 0.03 -14.11 -5.36
CA ALA A 197 0.67 -13.09 -6.18
C ALA A 197 1.85 -12.43 -5.45
N ASP A 198 1.71 -12.14 -4.15
CA ASP A 198 2.81 -11.62 -3.32
C ASP A 198 3.94 -12.65 -3.14
N LEU A 199 3.62 -13.93 -2.90
CA LEU A 199 4.62 -15.02 -2.86
C LEU A 199 5.36 -15.15 -4.20
N ALA A 200 4.66 -15.05 -5.32
CA ALA A 200 5.28 -15.06 -6.64
C ALA A 200 6.13 -13.80 -6.90
N ASP A 201 5.75 -12.64 -6.37
CA ASP A 201 6.58 -11.42 -6.38
C ASP A 201 7.86 -11.62 -5.55
N LEU A 202 7.79 -12.31 -4.40
CA LEU A 202 8.95 -12.66 -3.58
C LEU A 202 9.88 -13.66 -4.28
N GLU A 203 9.33 -14.67 -4.95
CA GLU A 203 10.11 -15.61 -5.76
C GLU A 203 10.80 -14.88 -6.92
N ARG A 204 10.08 -14.04 -7.67
CA ARG A 204 10.65 -13.22 -8.76
C ARG A 204 11.71 -12.23 -8.28
N ALA A 205 11.59 -11.71 -7.04
CA ALA A 205 12.60 -10.84 -6.45
C ALA A 205 13.99 -11.49 -6.37
N ARG A 206 14.08 -12.82 -6.42
CA ARG A 206 15.34 -13.56 -6.53
C ARG A 206 16.13 -13.23 -7.80
N ASP A 207 15.43 -13.04 -8.91
CA ASP A 207 16.01 -12.97 -10.25
C ASP A 207 15.93 -11.55 -10.85
N GLU A 208 15.03 -10.69 -10.35
CA GLU A 208 14.77 -9.36 -10.92
C GLU A 208 15.42 -8.18 -10.17
N GLY A 209 15.71 -8.35 -8.87
CA GLY A 209 16.11 -7.27 -7.98
C GLY A 209 17.45 -7.50 -7.29
N THR A 210 17.92 -6.48 -6.56
CA THR A 210 19.19 -6.56 -5.84
C THR A 210 19.15 -7.66 -4.77
N HIS A 211 20.31 -8.30 -4.52
CA HIS A 211 20.46 -9.29 -3.45
C HIS A 211 19.97 -8.78 -2.10
N ARG A 212 20.23 -7.50 -1.79
CA ARG A 212 19.86 -6.92 -0.51
C ARG A 212 18.35 -6.73 -0.37
N ARG A 213 17.69 -6.20 -1.41
CA ARG A 213 16.22 -6.12 -1.46
C ARG A 213 15.59 -7.49 -1.23
N ARG A 214 16.12 -8.54 -1.87
CA ARG A 214 15.66 -9.91 -1.68
C ARG A 214 15.76 -10.34 -0.21
N ASP A 215 16.91 -10.13 0.43
CA ASP A 215 17.11 -10.51 1.84
C ASP A 215 16.18 -9.73 2.80
N LEU A 216 15.89 -8.46 2.49
CA LEU A 216 14.96 -7.63 3.26
C LEU A 216 13.52 -8.12 3.14
N LEU A 217 13.09 -8.43 1.92
CA LEU A 217 11.75 -8.97 1.66
C LEU A 217 11.51 -10.29 2.41
N TYR A 218 12.48 -11.22 2.37
CA TYR A 218 12.39 -12.47 3.13
C TYR A 218 12.35 -12.24 4.65
N ARG A 219 13.17 -11.31 5.15
CA ARG A 219 13.17 -10.94 6.57
C ARG A 219 11.83 -10.34 7.01
N PHE A 220 11.25 -9.45 6.20
CA PHE A 220 9.96 -8.83 6.49
C PHE A 220 8.82 -9.86 6.44
N TRP A 221 8.87 -10.79 5.49
CA TRP A 221 7.94 -11.91 5.41
C TRP A 221 8.06 -12.89 6.58
N GLY A 222 9.24 -12.99 7.20
CA GLY A 222 9.50 -13.83 8.38
C GLY A 222 9.99 -15.25 8.04
N GLY A 223 10.64 -15.42 6.89
CA GLY A 223 11.17 -16.71 6.43
C GLY A 223 12.32 -16.57 5.44
N ASP A 224 12.67 -17.66 4.78
CA ASP A 224 13.69 -17.72 3.74
C ASP A 224 13.09 -18.18 2.39
N ALA A 225 13.93 -18.27 1.36
CA ALA A 225 13.51 -18.68 0.03
C ALA A 225 12.88 -20.08 0.00
N ALA A 226 13.34 -21.01 0.84
CA ALA A 226 12.80 -22.37 0.89
C ALA A 226 11.38 -22.37 1.47
N ARG A 227 11.18 -21.67 2.59
CA ARG A 227 9.87 -21.52 3.24
C ARG A 227 8.87 -20.79 2.35
N VAL A 228 9.30 -19.78 1.58
CA VAL A 228 8.42 -19.11 0.61
C VAL A 228 7.95 -20.08 -0.46
N GLY A 229 8.82 -20.92 -1.02
CA GLY A 229 8.43 -21.96 -1.99
C GLY A 229 7.43 -22.96 -1.41
N GLU A 230 7.67 -23.46 -0.19
CA GLU A 230 6.72 -24.36 0.48
C GLU A 230 5.34 -23.72 0.73
N SER A 231 5.33 -22.44 1.12
CA SER A 231 4.10 -21.66 1.28
C SER A 231 3.40 -21.41 -0.05
N SER A 232 4.15 -21.19 -1.13
CA SER A 232 3.64 -21.02 -2.50
C SER A 232 2.92 -22.30 -2.97
N ASP A 233 3.58 -23.46 -2.86
CA ASP A 233 3.02 -24.78 -3.19
C ASP A 233 1.76 -25.11 -2.36
N ARG A 234 1.73 -24.68 -1.09
CA ARG A 234 0.58 -24.89 -0.22
C ARG A 234 -0.59 -23.98 -0.59
N ALA A 235 -0.32 -22.70 -0.88
CA ALA A 235 -1.31 -21.75 -1.35
C ALA A 235 -1.93 -22.20 -2.69
N GLU A 236 -1.10 -22.72 -3.60
CA GLU A 236 -1.55 -23.23 -4.91
C GLU A 236 -2.49 -24.43 -4.74
N ARG A 237 -2.11 -25.46 -3.97
CA ARG A 237 -2.98 -26.62 -3.71
C ARG A 237 -4.31 -26.23 -3.09
N THR A 238 -4.30 -25.34 -2.10
CA THR A 238 -5.52 -24.87 -1.44
C THR A 238 -6.40 -24.07 -2.41
N LEU A 239 -5.79 -23.24 -3.26
CA LEU A 239 -6.49 -22.48 -4.29
C LEU A 239 -7.14 -23.40 -5.32
N GLU A 240 -6.43 -24.42 -5.82
CA GLU A 240 -6.98 -25.43 -6.73
C GLU A 240 -8.19 -26.16 -6.11
N GLU A 241 -8.09 -26.56 -4.84
CA GLU A 241 -9.20 -27.19 -4.12
C GLU A 241 -10.42 -26.26 -4.01
N LEU A 242 -10.22 -24.99 -3.64
CA LEU A 242 -11.30 -24.01 -3.50
C LEU A 242 -11.93 -23.61 -4.85
N GLU A 243 -11.13 -23.49 -5.91
CA GLU A 243 -11.62 -23.27 -7.27
C GLU A 243 -12.45 -24.47 -7.75
N GLY A 244 -12.00 -25.69 -7.43
CA GLY A 244 -12.76 -26.92 -7.67
C GLY A 244 -14.09 -26.96 -6.92
N LEU A 245 -14.11 -26.56 -5.64
CA LEU A 245 -15.35 -26.42 -4.86
C LEU A 245 -16.26 -25.33 -5.45
N GLY A 246 -15.68 -24.19 -5.84
CA GLY A 246 -16.39 -23.09 -6.50
C GLY A 246 -17.06 -23.54 -7.80
N ALA A 247 -16.36 -24.28 -8.65
CA ALA A 247 -16.92 -24.83 -9.90
C ALA A 247 -18.07 -25.81 -9.63
N ARG A 248 -17.93 -26.69 -8.63
CA ARG A 248 -19.00 -27.60 -8.19
C ARG A 248 -20.23 -26.83 -7.71
N LEU A 249 -20.04 -25.79 -6.89
CA LEU A 249 -21.13 -24.93 -6.43
C LEU A 249 -21.85 -24.22 -7.59
N GLN A 250 -21.12 -23.74 -8.60
CA GLN A 250 -21.75 -23.15 -9.79
C GLN A 250 -22.61 -24.17 -10.54
N ASN A 251 -22.16 -25.42 -10.68
CA ASN A 251 -22.96 -26.49 -11.29
C ASN A 251 -24.25 -26.76 -10.51
N LEU A 252 -24.21 -26.72 -9.17
CA LEU A 252 -25.40 -26.92 -8.33
C LEU A 252 -26.47 -25.85 -8.52
N ARG A 253 -26.11 -24.64 -8.95
CA ARG A 253 -27.10 -23.60 -9.28
C ARG A 253 -27.95 -23.97 -10.50
N GLY A 254 -27.40 -24.77 -11.41
CA GLY A 254 -28.08 -25.31 -12.59
C GLY A 254 -28.86 -26.61 -12.35
N SER A 255 -28.85 -27.14 -11.12
CA SER A 255 -29.47 -28.42 -10.78
C SER A 255 -30.99 -28.42 -10.99
N THR A 256 -31.60 -29.61 -10.95
CA THR A 256 -33.07 -29.74 -11.05
C THR A 256 -33.79 -28.90 -9.99
N LEU A 257 -33.36 -28.98 -8.72
CA LEU A 257 -33.93 -28.15 -7.64
C LEU A 257 -33.71 -26.65 -7.87
N GLY A 258 -32.52 -26.24 -8.31
CA GLY A 258 -32.20 -24.84 -8.60
C GLY A 258 -33.08 -24.25 -9.71
N ARG A 259 -33.41 -25.04 -10.73
CA ARG A 259 -34.33 -24.64 -11.81
C ARG A 259 -35.78 -24.55 -11.35
N LEU A 260 -36.24 -25.43 -10.46
CA LEU A 260 -37.61 -25.45 -9.96
C LEU A 260 -37.89 -24.31 -8.98
N LEU A 261 -36.94 -24.02 -8.08
CA LEU A 261 -37.12 -23.01 -7.03
C LEU A 261 -36.59 -21.62 -7.38
N ARG A 262 -36.11 -21.37 -8.61
CA ARG A 262 -35.44 -20.11 -9.05
C ARG A 262 -35.80 -18.87 -8.21
N GLY A 263 -34.89 -18.49 -7.31
CA GLY A 263 -35.01 -17.27 -6.50
C GLY A 263 -35.84 -17.37 -5.22
N ARG A 264 -36.50 -18.51 -4.94
CA ARG A 264 -37.19 -18.76 -3.66
C ARG A 264 -36.18 -19.02 -2.54
N ARG A 265 -35.99 -18.03 -1.68
CA ARG A 265 -35.14 -18.09 -0.48
C ARG A 265 -35.96 -18.41 0.74
N THR A 266 -35.40 -19.01 1.79
CA THR A 266 -36.17 -19.23 3.03
C THR A 266 -36.60 -17.92 3.68
N GLY A 267 -35.78 -16.87 3.54
CA GLY A 267 -35.94 -15.61 4.27
C GLY A 267 -35.68 -15.74 5.76
N LEU A 268 -35.23 -16.92 6.22
CA LEU A 268 -34.94 -17.24 7.61
C LEU A 268 -33.43 -17.14 7.83
N ARG A 269 -33.05 -16.36 8.84
CA ARG A 269 -31.65 -16.05 9.17
C ARG A 269 -30.95 -17.15 9.95
N THR A 270 -31.71 -18.08 10.55
CA THR A 270 -31.19 -19.18 11.35
C THR A 270 -31.76 -20.51 10.87
N LEU A 271 -30.94 -21.55 10.94
CA LEU A 271 -31.36 -22.90 10.58
C LEU A 271 -32.42 -23.42 11.56
N ARG A 272 -33.64 -23.65 11.07
CA ARG A 272 -34.67 -24.35 11.84
C ARG A 272 -34.37 -25.85 11.82
N ARG A 273 -34.35 -26.47 13.01
CA ARG A 273 -34.35 -27.94 13.09
C ARG A 273 -35.72 -28.46 12.67
N THR A 274 -35.77 -29.13 11.53
CA THR A 274 -36.94 -29.89 11.08
C THR A 274 -36.65 -31.38 11.10
N ASN A 275 -37.69 -32.21 11.05
CA ASN A 275 -37.54 -33.67 11.01
C ASN A 275 -36.75 -34.14 9.79
N VAL A 276 -36.88 -33.44 8.65
CA VAL A 276 -36.14 -33.76 7.43
C VAL A 276 -34.65 -33.48 7.62
N ILE A 277 -34.28 -32.29 8.14
CA ILE A 277 -32.88 -31.94 8.43
C ILE A 277 -32.28 -32.85 9.51
N ALA A 278 -33.06 -33.25 10.51
CA ALA A 278 -32.59 -34.10 11.58
C ALA A 278 -32.34 -35.54 11.13
N ASN A 279 -33.23 -36.12 10.31
CA ASN A 279 -33.24 -37.55 10.03
C ASN A 279 -32.67 -37.94 8.65
N ASP A 280 -32.78 -37.08 7.64
CA ASP A 280 -32.21 -37.37 6.33
C ASP A 280 -30.70 -37.07 6.31
N ARG A 281 -29.89 -38.03 5.87
CA ARG A 281 -28.42 -37.91 5.88
C ARG A 281 -27.91 -36.74 5.04
N HIS A 282 -28.57 -36.44 3.91
CA HIS A 282 -28.12 -35.43 2.96
C HIS A 282 -28.57 -34.03 3.40
N TYR A 283 -29.79 -33.88 3.92
CA TYR A 283 -30.21 -32.62 4.53
C TYR A 283 -29.48 -32.31 5.84
N ARG A 284 -29.10 -33.34 6.62
CA ARG A 284 -28.25 -33.17 7.79
C ARG A 284 -26.88 -32.61 7.40
N ALA A 285 -26.27 -33.15 6.33
CA ALA A 285 -25.03 -32.65 5.77
C ALA A 285 -25.14 -31.18 5.31
N ALA A 286 -26.23 -30.82 4.62
CA ALA A 286 -26.51 -29.43 4.27
C ALA A 286 -26.66 -28.53 5.52
N GLY A 287 -27.32 -29.02 6.57
CA GLY A 287 -27.44 -28.33 7.85
C GLY A 287 -26.09 -28.09 8.54
N LEU A 288 -25.17 -29.05 8.51
CA LEU A 288 -23.80 -28.89 9.04
C LEU A 288 -23.04 -27.78 8.30
N VAL A 289 -23.13 -27.77 6.96
CA VAL A 289 -22.50 -26.74 6.13
C VAL A 289 -23.15 -25.37 6.39
N TRP A 290 -24.48 -25.30 6.48
CA TRP A 290 -25.17 -24.07 6.85
C TRP A 290 -24.63 -23.53 8.17
N SER A 291 -24.60 -24.35 9.23
CA SER A 291 -24.09 -23.93 10.54
C SER A 291 -22.63 -23.48 10.51
N ALA A 292 -21.79 -24.05 9.64
CA ALA A 292 -20.39 -23.64 9.50
C ALA A 292 -20.20 -22.29 8.77
N PHE A 293 -21.14 -21.93 7.90
CA PHE A 293 -21.14 -20.66 7.15
C PHE A 293 -22.16 -19.64 7.67
N ASP A 294 -22.88 -19.98 8.74
CA ASP A 294 -23.90 -19.13 9.35
C ASP A 294 -23.23 -17.84 9.82
N ARG A 295 -23.59 -16.72 9.20
CA ARG A 295 -23.14 -15.41 9.66
C ARG A 295 -23.97 -15.05 10.87
N LYS A 296 -23.36 -14.43 11.89
CA LYS A 296 -24.14 -13.71 12.90
C LYS A 296 -25.10 -12.78 12.15
N PRO A 297 -26.36 -12.64 12.61
CA PRO A 297 -27.26 -11.71 11.96
C PRO A 297 -26.56 -10.36 11.90
N ASP A 298 -26.53 -9.76 10.70
CA ASP A 298 -26.34 -8.32 10.58
C ASP A 298 -27.51 -7.73 11.39
N LEU A 299 -27.24 -7.44 12.66
CA LEU A 299 -28.01 -6.48 13.40
C LEU A 299 -28.00 -5.24 12.52
N GLN A 300 -29.15 -4.56 12.41
CA GLN A 300 -29.11 -3.22 11.85
C GLN A 300 -28.14 -2.45 12.73
N GLU A 301 -26.93 -2.26 12.22
CA GLU A 301 -25.89 -1.49 12.90
C GLU A 301 -26.46 -0.10 13.08
N ASP A 302 -26.60 0.32 14.33
CA ASP A 302 -27.09 1.66 14.62
C ASP A 302 -26.09 2.70 14.06
N PRO A 303 -26.51 3.92 13.67
CA PRO A 303 -25.59 4.90 13.10
C PRO A 303 -24.38 5.21 13.99
N GLU A 304 -24.51 5.12 15.31
CA GLU A 304 -23.40 5.27 16.24
C GLU A 304 -22.40 4.11 16.16
N GLU A 305 -22.86 2.87 16.14
CA GLU A 305 -22.02 1.67 16.00
C GLU A 305 -21.26 1.69 14.67
N ARG A 306 -21.94 2.09 13.59
CA ARG A 306 -21.34 2.26 12.26
C ARG A 306 -20.25 3.32 12.27
N SER A 307 -20.54 4.49 12.82
CA SER A 307 -19.58 5.58 12.92
C SER A 307 -18.34 5.16 13.71
N GLU A 308 -18.53 4.42 14.79
CA GLU A 308 -17.45 3.90 15.60
C GLU A 308 -16.61 2.84 14.86
N ARG A 309 -17.24 1.92 14.12
CA ARG A 309 -16.54 0.96 13.26
C ARG A 309 -15.67 1.65 12.22
N LEU A 310 -16.20 2.68 11.54
CA LEU A 310 -15.47 3.45 10.53
C LEU A 310 -14.32 4.27 11.12
N ARG A 311 -14.52 4.88 12.30
CA ARG A 311 -13.43 5.55 13.02
C ARG A 311 -12.32 4.57 13.41
N ARG A 312 -12.67 3.40 13.92
CA ARG A 312 -11.69 2.34 14.24
C ARG A 312 -10.89 1.90 13.02
N ARG A 313 -11.53 1.80 11.85
CA ARG A 313 -10.87 1.49 10.57
C ARG A 313 -9.79 2.53 10.23
N HIS A 314 -10.14 3.82 10.26
CA HIS A 314 -9.18 4.92 10.01
C HIS A 314 -8.04 4.94 11.02
N LEU A 315 -8.35 4.77 12.32
CA LEU A 315 -7.33 4.72 13.37
C LEU A 315 -6.42 3.48 13.25
N ALA A 316 -6.95 2.34 12.81
CA ALA A 316 -6.14 1.15 12.54
C ALA A 316 -5.15 1.42 11.40
N PHE A 317 -5.57 2.13 10.35
CA PHE A 317 -4.67 2.52 9.26
C PHE A 317 -3.61 3.53 9.68
N ASP A 318 -3.97 4.54 10.49
CA ASP A 318 -3.00 5.49 11.04
C ASP A 318 -1.90 4.76 11.84
N ARG A 319 -2.27 3.73 12.62
CA ARG A 319 -1.31 2.87 13.35
C ARG A 319 -0.49 1.99 12.43
N TYR A 320 -1.10 1.45 11.38
CA TYR A 320 -0.41 0.63 10.38
C TYR A 320 0.67 1.45 9.65
N ALA A 321 0.34 2.68 9.21
CA ALA A 321 1.30 3.59 8.60
C ALA A 321 2.45 3.96 9.55
N LEU A 322 2.16 4.18 10.84
CA LEU A 322 3.20 4.38 11.86
C LEU A 322 4.10 3.14 12.00
N GLY A 323 3.54 1.94 12.04
CA GLY A 323 4.29 0.69 12.12
C GLY A 323 5.24 0.50 10.93
N LEU A 324 4.77 0.77 9.70
CA LEU A 324 5.61 0.75 8.50
C LEU A 324 6.75 1.77 8.57
N LEU A 325 6.48 2.99 9.05
CA LEU A 325 7.51 4.03 9.21
C LEU A 325 8.56 3.64 10.25
N VAL A 326 8.14 3.14 11.41
CA VAL A 326 9.05 2.66 12.48
C VAL A 326 9.93 1.54 11.95
N ARG A 327 9.35 0.56 11.22
CA ARG A 327 10.11 -0.53 10.62
C ARG A 327 11.10 -0.02 9.55
N ALA A 328 10.67 0.92 8.69
CA ALA A 328 11.51 1.55 7.69
C ALA A 328 12.74 2.26 8.29
N PHE A 329 12.59 2.97 9.41
CA PHE A 329 13.73 3.58 10.11
C PHE A 329 14.73 2.53 10.61
N ALA A 330 14.22 1.43 11.20
CA ALA A 330 15.06 0.35 11.68
C ALA A 330 15.85 -0.31 10.52
N GLU A 331 15.23 -0.50 9.34
CA GLU A 331 15.91 -1.04 8.16
C GLU A 331 17.01 -0.12 7.62
N LEU A 332 16.78 1.19 7.70
CA LEU A 332 17.77 2.22 7.32
C LEU A 332 18.86 2.44 8.39
N GLY A 333 18.81 1.69 9.51
CA GLY A 333 19.81 1.75 10.58
C GLY A 333 19.64 2.94 11.53
N TYR A 334 18.46 3.56 11.57
CA TYR A 334 18.14 4.60 12.54
C TYR A 334 17.58 3.98 13.83
N SER A 335 18.03 4.51 14.97
CA SER A 335 17.55 4.11 16.29
C SER A 335 17.08 5.34 17.07
N PRO A 336 16.01 5.25 17.86
CA PRO A 336 15.53 6.37 18.67
C PRO A 336 16.45 6.60 19.87
N ASP A 337 16.55 7.84 20.32
CA ASP A 337 17.34 8.19 21.50
C ASP A 337 16.78 7.56 22.80
N GLY A 338 15.53 7.09 22.77
CA GLY A 338 14.89 6.30 23.83
C GLY A 338 13.79 5.40 23.27
N ASP A 339 13.29 4.46 24.09
CA ASP A 339 12.24 3.52 23.66
C ASP A 339 10.83 4.16 23.72
N THR A 340 10.64 5.22 22.96
CA THR A 340 9.37 5.96 22.90
C THR A 340 8.92 6.21 21.47
N ILE A 341 7.62 6.15 21.23
CA ILE A 341 7.01 6.53 19.94
C ILE A 341 6.62 8.01 19.93
N PRO A 342 6.56 8.64 18.74
CA PRO A 342 6.11 10.02 18.64
C PRO A 342 4.64 10.14 19.05
N SER A 343 4.35 11.12 19.89
CA SER A 343 3.00 11.49 20.31
C SER A 343 2.78 13.00 20.14
N PRO A 344 1.53 13.48 20.13
CA PRO A 344 1.26 14.91 20.01
C PRO A 344 2.04 15.74 21.04
N GLY A 345 2.78 16.72 20.55
CA GLY A 345 3.65 17.58 21.36
C GLY A 345 4.99 16.97 21.79
N HIS A 346 5.20 15.67 21.60
CA HIS A 346 6.42 14.96 22.02
C HIS A 346 7.11 14.33 20.80
N PRO A 347 8.03 15.08 20.15
CA PRO A 347 8.84 14.54 19.06
C PRO A 347 9.77 13.43 19.55
N VAL A 348 10.12 12.53 18.63
CA VAL A 348 11.17 11.53 18.83
C VAL A 348 12.34 11.85 17.91
N THR A 349 13.54 11.92 18.47
CA THR A 349 14.78 12.05 17.72
C THR A 349 15.36 10.67 17.44
N LEU A 350 15.78 10.47 16.20
CA LEU A 350 16.41 9.27 15.69
C LEU A 350 17.82 9.59 15.25
N THR A 351 18.75 8.72 15.58
CA THR A 351 20.15 8.82 15.20
C THR A 351 20.50 7.66 14.28
N GLY A 352 21.14 7.97 13.15
CA GLY A 352 21.66 6.99 12.19
C GLY A 352 22.95 7.48 11.56
N ALA A 353 23.54 6.67 10.68
CA ALA A 353 24.83 6.99 10.05
C ALA A 353 24.80 8.27 9.19
N TRP A 354 23.61 8.66 8.70
CA TRP A 354 23.39 9.81 7.81
C TRP A 354 22.91 11.06 8.56
N GLY A 355 23.15 11.10 9.87
CA GLY A 355 22.77 12.20 10.76
C GLY A 355 21.51 11.89 11.55
N THR A 356 20.90 12.96 12.09
CA THR A 356 19.70 12.87 12.92
C THR A 356 18.44 13.17 12.12
N ALA A 357 17.33 12.59 12.57
CA ALA A 357 16.00 12.86 12.06
C ALA A 357 15.01 12.98 13.22
N THR A 358 14.08 13.91 13.12
CA THR A 358 13.06 14.12 14.14
C THR A 358 11.69 13.77 13.59
N ILE A 359 10.96 12.86 14.26
CA ILE A 359 9.58 12.54 13.92
C ILE A 359 8.64 13.25 14.88
N ARG A 360 7.66 13.95 14.31
CA ARG A 360 6.53 14.56 15.02
C ARG A 360 5.24 13.88 14.58
N LYS A 361 4.36 13.60 15.53
CA LYS A 361 3.00 13.11 15.25
C LYS A 361 2.00 14.22 15.58
N ASP A 362 1.13 14.54 14.62
CA ASP A 362 -0.01 15.42 14.83
C ASP A 362 -1.22 14.62 15.36
N ASP A 363 -2.18 15.29 16.00
CA ASP A 363 -3.40 14.66 16.53
C ASP A 363 -4.20 13.94 15.44
N ASP A 364 -4.13 14.44 14.20
CA ASP A 364 -4.82 13.89 13.04
C ASP A 364 -4.16 12.64 12.44
N GLY A 365 -3.11 12.10 13.07
CA GLY A 365 -2.39 10.90 12.59
C GLY A 365 -1.29 11.20 11.57
N THR A 366 -1.16 12.44 11.09
CA THR A 366 -0.07 12.85 10.19
C THR A 366 1.27 12.78 10.92
N LEU A 367 2.28 12.23 10.25
CA LEU A 367 3.65 12.19 10.74
C LEU A 367 4.49 13.19 9.95
N THR A 368 5.24 14.04 10.63
CA THR A 368 6.20 14.96 10.00
C THR A 368 7.60 14.54 10.37
N LEU A 369 8.39 14.26 9.34
CA LEU A 369 9.79 13.89 9.43
C LEU A 369 10.64 15.11 9.06
N GLU A 370 11.47 15.55 9.99
CA GLU A 370 12.41 16.66 9.79
C GLU A 370 13.85 16.14 9.79
N SER A 371 14.61 16.47 8.74
CA SER A 371 16.02 16.13 8.64
C SER A 371 16.74 17.16 7.76
N HIS A 372 17.93 17.60 8.20
CA HIS A 372 18.76 18.60 7.49
C HIS A 372 17.96 19.83 7.01
N GLY A 373 17.12 20.39 7.88
CA GLY A 373 16.30 21.58 7.59
C GLY A 373 15.13 21.37 6.62
N THR A 374 14.89 20.12 6.19
CA THR A 374 13.78 19.75 5.31
C THR A 374 12.74 18.96 6.08
N ALA A 375 11.47 19.37 5.98
CA ALA A 375 10.34 18.68 6.60
C ALA A 375 9.48 17.99 5.54
N THR A 376 9.30 16.67 5.67
CA THR A 376 8.45 15.85 4.80
C THR A 376 7.30 15.25 5.61
N ARG A 377 6.07 15.37 5.12
CA ARG A 377 4.86 14.88 5.77
C ARG A 377 4.46 13.51 5.20
N PHE A 378 4.08 12.59 6.07
CA PHE A 378 3.49 11.30 5.74
C PHE A 378 2.04 11.33 6.18
N VAL A 379 1.12 11.28 5.20
CA VAL A 379 -0.32 11.47 5.43
C VAL A 379 -1.04 10.16 5.11
N PRO A 380 -1.52 9.42 6.12
CA PRO A 380 -2.32 8.21 5.90
C PRO A 380 -3.70 8.59 5.37
N LEU A 381 -4.07 8.08 4.19
CA LEU A 381 -5.43 8.19 3.62
C LEU A 381 -5.89 6.83 3.09
N ILE A 382 -6.93 6.25 3.70
CA ILE A 382 -7.52 5.00 3.20
C ILE A 382 -8.19 5.20 1.83
N ASP A 383 -8.83 6.36 1.63
CA ASP A 383 -9.81 6.55 0.55
C ASP A 383 -9.31 7.30 -0.67
N LEU A 384 -7.98 7.38 -0.85
CA LEU A 384 -7.42 7.96 -2.06
C LEU A 384 -7.82 7.13 -3.29
N VAL A 385 -7.68 5.80 -3.20
CA VAL A 385 -8.02 4.84 -4.26
C VAL A 385 -8.86 3.72 -3.66
N GLY A 386 -10.09 3.56 -4.15
CA GLY A 386 -11.00 2.47 -3.79
C GLY A 386 -10.93 1.30 -4.79
N PRO A 387 -11.45 0.12 -4.40
CA PRO A 387 -11.39 -1.09 -5.23
C PRO A 387 -12.17 -0.98 -6.55
N ASP A 388 -13.27 -0.21 -6.55
CA ASP A 388 -14.18 -0.06 -7.70
C ASP A 388 -14.10 1.34 -8.34
N ASP A 389 -13.11 2.16 -7.97
CA ASP A 389 -12.97 3.49 -8.57
C ASP A 389 -12.48 3.39 -10.02
N ASP A 390 -13.18 4.07 -10.93
CA ASP A 390 -12.70 4.26 -12.28
C ASP A 390 -11.54 5.29 -12.33
N PRO A 391 -10.70 5.28 -13.39
CA PRO A 391 -9.55 6.18 -13.50
C PRO A 391 -9.88 7.67 -13.37
N THR A 392 -11.08 8.12 -13.77
CA THR A 392 -11.46 9.53 -13.70
C THR A 392 -11.75 9.96 -12.26
N THR A 393 -12.38 9.08 -11.48
CA THR A 393 -12.61 9.29 -10.04
C THR A 393 -11.29 9.38 -9.28
N VAL A 394 -10.33 8.48 -9.58
CA VAL A 394 -8.99 8.49 -8.98
C VAL A 394 -8.23 9.78 -9.35
N GLU A 395 -8.25 10.18 -10.62
CA GLU A 395 -7.62 11.42 -11.09
C GLU A 395 -8.18 12.65 -10.38
N ALA A 396 -9.51 12.77 -10.26
CA ALA A 396 -10.15 13.91 -9.60
C ALA A 396 -9.72 14.05 -8.13
N ARG A 397 -9.66 12.93 -7.39
CA ARG A 397 -9.17 12.94 -6.00
C ARG A 397 -7.70 13.28 -5.92
N TRP A 398 -6.88 12.72 -6.80
CA TRP A 398 -5.45 13.01 -6.84
C TRP A 398 -5.19 14.51 -7.11
N GLN A 399 -5.92 15.13 -8.04
CA GLN A 399 -5.82 16.58 -8.25
C GLN A 399 -6.28 17.40 -7.03
N SER A 400 -7.31 16.95 -6.31
CA SER A 400 -7.74 17.58 -5.05
C SER A 400 -6.66 17.52 -3.96
N VAL A 401 -5.91 16.41 -3.88
CA VAL A 401 -4.78 16.26 -2.96
C VAL A 401 -3.66 17.22 -3.36
N ILE A 402 -3.21 17.17 -4.62
CA ILE A 402 -2.11 18.00 -5.10
C ILE A 402 -2.40 19.48 -4.95
N GLY A 403 -3.62 19.91 -5.23
CA GLY A 403 -4.04 21.31 -5.08
C GLY A 403 -4.03 21.81 -3.63
N ALA A 404 -4.05 20.89 -2.65
CA ALA A 404 -4.05 21.22 -1.22
C ALA A 404 -2.65 21.13 -0.57
N VAL A 405 -1.70 20.42 -1.18
CA VAL A 405 -0.36 20.23 -0.62
C VAL A 405 0.44 21.53 -0.63
N ALA A 406 0.97 21.92 0.53
CA ALA A 406 1.78 23.13 0.71
C ALA A 406 3.25 22.86 1.09
N LYS A 407 3.58 21.61 1.42
CA LYS A 407 4.91 21.16 1.87
C LYS A 407 5.19 19.78 1.28
N PRO A 408 6.45 19.35 1.15
CA PRO A 408 6.77 17.97 0.76
C PRO A 408 5.91 16.95 1.53
N THR A 409 5.10 16.19 0.80
CA THR A 409 4.08 15.30 1.33
C THR A 409 4.09 13.98 0.56
N VAL A 410 4.14 12.89 1.31
CA VAL A 410 3.96 11.52 0.84
C VAL A 410 2.63 11.03 1.40
N VAL A 411 1.66 10.78 0.52
CA VAL A 411 0.38 10.19 0.92
C VAL A 411 0.55 8.68 0.97
N VAL A 412 0.36 8.10 2.15
CA VAL A 412 0.37 6.64 2.34
C VAL A 412 -1.06 6.17 2.20
N HIS A 413 -1.38 5.39 1.17
CA HIS A 413 -2.77 4.99 0.89
C HIS A 413 -2.98 3.48 0.84
N LEU A 414 -4.15 3.03 1.27
CA LEU A 414 -4.48 1.62 1.35
C LEU A 414 -4.91 1.11 -0.03
N SER A 415 -4.02 0.41 -0.72
CA SER A 415 -4.33 -0.16 -2.03
C SER A 415 -3.32 -1.24 -2.41
N ALA A 416 -3.78 -2.24 -3.15
CA ALA A 416 -2.89 -3.16 -3.83
C ALA A 416 -2.19 -2.46 -5.01
N SER A 417 -0.96 -2.86 -5.28
CA SER A 417 -0.12 -2.27 -6.32
C SER A 417 -0.55 -2.68 -7.73
N GLU A 418 -1.16 -3.86 -7.90
CA GLU A 418 -1.57 -4.38 -9.20
C GLU A 418 -2.70 -3.56 -9.87
N PRO A 419 -3.82 -3.24 -9.21
CA PRO A 419 -4.85 -2.38 -9.78
C PRO A 419 -4.32 -0.99 -10.18
N LEU A 420 -3.39 -0.43 -9.41
CA LEU A 420 -2.78 0.86 -9.71
C LEU A 420 -1.92 0.82 -10.98
N ARG A 421 -1.28 -0.30 -11.28
CA ARG A 421 -0.51 -0.48 -12.53
C ARG A 421 -1.40 -0.53 -13.76
N ALA A 422 -2.68 -0.87 -13.60
CA ALA A 422 -3.68 -0.85 -14.68
C ALA A 422 -4.21 0.57 -14.97
N LEU A 423 -3.97 1.55 -14.08
CA LEU A 423 -4.33 2.94 -14.34
C LEU A 423 -3.48 3.52 -15.48
N PRO A 424 -3.95 4.60 -16.14
CA PRO A 424 -3.15 5.34 -17.10
C PRO A 424 -1.77 5.70 -16.51
N PRO A 425 -0.65 5.48 -17.23
CA PRO A 425 0.70 5.62 -16.67
C PRO A 425 0.98 6.97 -15.98
N ARG A 426 0.36 8.05 -16.45
CA ARG A 426 0.48 9.40 -15.86
C ARG A 426 -0.17 9.53 -14.48
N LEU A 427 -1.25 8.80 -14.25
CA LEU A 427 -1.94 8.76 -12.97
C LEU A 427 -1.28 7.72 -12.05
N ALA A 428 -0.89 6.58 -12.60
CA ALA A 428 -0.22 5.51 -11.85
C ALA A 428 1.15 5.93 -11.28
N ALA A 429 1.97 6.64 -12.06
CA ALA A 429 3.34 7.00 -11.65
C ALA A 429 3.43 7.76 -10.31
N PRO A 430 2.70 8.89 -10.11
CA PRO A 430 2.72 9.61 -8.84
C PRO A 430 1.97 8.91 -7.70
N LEU A 431 1.17 7.88 -8.00
CA LEU A 431 0.39 7.11 -7.02
C LEU A 431 1.09 5.86 -6.49
N ILE A 432 2.22 5.45 -7.10
CA ILE A 432 2.93 4.20 -6.79
C ILE A 432 4.33 4.44 -6.19
N SER A 433 4.97 5.55 -6.54
CA SER A 433 6.38 5.83 -6.21
C SER A 433 6.51 7.05 -5.31
N ALA A 434 7.42 6.94 -4.32
CA ALA A 434 7.79 8.06 -3.45
C ALA A 434 8.69 9.08 -4.14
N ALA A 435 9.27 8.72 -5.30
CA ALA A 435 10.09 9.63 -6.10
C ALA A 435 9.23 10.48 -7.03
N LYS A 436 9.77 11.63 -7.46
CA LYS A 436 9.17 12.50 -8.48
C LYS A 436 9.30 11.90 -9.88
N ASP A 437 8.64 10.76 -10.08
CA ASP A 437 8.68 9.96 -11.32
C ASP A 437 7.76 10.50 -12.41
N ASP A 438 6.82 11.38 -12.06
CA ASP A 438 5.93 12.04 -13.01
C ASP A 438 6.66 13.12 -13.85
N ILE A 439 6.06 13.48 -14.98
CA ILE A 439 6.53 14.61 -15.81
C ILE A 439 5.98 15.94 -15.28
N ALA A 440 4.93 15.90 -14.45
CA ALA A 440 4.06 17.03 -14.16
C ALA A 440 4.65 18.03 -13.14
N GLY A 441 5.82 18.58 -13.44
CA GLY A 441 6.39 19.75 -12.77
C GLY A 441 6.66 19.56 -11.28
N ARG A 442 7.02 20.66 -10.59
CA ARG A 442 7.34 20.72 -9.16
C ARG A 442 6.10 20.44 -8.29
N ARG A 443 5.61 19.20 -8.25
CA ARG A 443 4.62 18.80 -7.25
C ARG A 443 5.39 18.31 -6.03
N ASP A 444 5.08 18.90 -4.88
CA ASP A 444 5.61 18.47 -3.57
C ASP A 444 4.74 17.34 -2.97
N ALA A 445 3.94 16.67 -3.80
CA ALA A 445 3.05 15.59 -3.42
C ALA A 445 3.42 14.32 -4.21
N THR A 446 3.62 13.22 -3.51
CA THR A 446 3.67 11.86 -4.05
C THR A 446 2.74 10.97 -3.24
N ALA A 447 2.41 9.79 -3.74
CA ALA A 447 1.67 8.81 -2.98
C ALA A 447 2.26 7.41 -3.16
N ILE A 448 2.15 6.60 -2.11
CA ILE A 448 2.63 5.22 -2.08
C ILE A 448 1.53 4.28 -1.60
N PRO A 449 1.28 3.19 -2.32
CA PRO A 449 0.31 2.18 -1.94
C PRO A 449 0.93 1.24 -0.93
N VAL A 450 0.19 1.01 0.14
CA VAL A 450 0.50 0.00 1.15
C VAL A 450 -0.68 -0.95 1.27
N SER A 451 -0.37 -2.23 1.41
CA SER A 451 -1.33 -3.29 1.65
C SER A 451 -0.77 -4.22 2.73
N PRO A 452 -1.57 -4.62 3.73
CA PRO A 452 -1.20 -5.67 4.67
C PRO A 452 -0.98 -7.05 4.03
N LEU A 453 -1.27 -7.19 2.73
CA LEU A 453 -1.09 -8.42 1.95
C LEU A 453 0.10 -8.34 0.98
N GLU A 454 0.85 -7.22 0.96
CA GLU A 454 2.01 -7.03 0.09
C GLU A 454 3.29 -6.75 0.89
N THR A 455 4.29 -7.61 0.74
CA THR A 455 5.64 -7.40 1.33
C THR A 455 6.32 -6.14 0.81
N THR A 456 6.06 -5.77 -0.44
CA THR A 456 6.63 -4.57 -1.08
C THR A 456 6.13 -3.24 -0.51
N SER A 457 5.12 -3.25 0.38
CA SER A 457 4.64 -2.06 1.10
C SER A 457 5.75 -1.41 1.92
N LEU A 458 6.56 -2.21 2.61
CA LEU A 458 7.63 -1.72 3.46
C LEU A 458 8.74 -1.05 2.63
N GLU A 459 9.13 -1.66 1.50
CA GLU A 459 10.13 -1.10 0.59
C GLU A 459 9.74 0.30 0.07
N ARG A 460 8.46 0.52 -0.27
CA ARG A 460 7.97 1.83 -0.71
C ARG A 460 8.07 2.88 0.39
N VAL A 461 7.67 2.51 1.61
CA VAL A 461 7.74 3.41 2.78
C VAL A 461 9.20 3.68 3.15
N ALA A 462 10.05 2.66 3.18
CA ALA A 462 11.48 2.78 3.43
C ALA A 462 12.17 3.67 2.38
N ARG A 463 11.79 3.56 1.10
CA ARG A 463 12.29 4.46 0.06
C ARG A 463 11.88 5.91 0.29
N ALA A 464 10.64 6.13 0.71
CA ALA A 464 10.15 7.47 1.03
C ALA A 464 10.90 8.06 2.24
N VAL A 465 11.14 7.26 3.28
CA VAL A 465 11.94 7.67 4.45
C VAL A 465 13.39 7.96 4.04
N ALA A 466 14.03 7.08 3.27
CA ALA A 466 15.38 7.27 2.75
C ALA A 466 15.49 8.57 1.93
N THR A 467 14.51 8.84 1.08
CA THR A 467 14.43 10.09 0.32
C THR A 467 14.28 11.30 1.24
N ALA A 468 13.49 11.20 2.32
CA ALA A 468 13.27 12.30 3.24
C ALA A 468 14.46 12.59 4.18
N VAL A 469 15.31 11.60 4.49
CA VAL A 469 16.47 11.79 5.39
C VAL A 469 17.80 11.91 4.65
N MET A 470 18.05 11.08 3.64
CA MET A 470 19.36 10.99 2.98
C MET A 470 19.49 11.98 1.82
N ALA A 471 18.41 12.26 1.08
CA ALA A 471 18.49 13.20 -0.04
C ALA A 471 18.78 14.64 0.43
N PRO A 472 18.14 15.19 1.48
CA PRO A 472 18.51 16.48 2.05
C PRO A 472 19.96 16.49 2.58
N ALA A 473 20.39 15.41 3.23
CA ALA A 473 21.77 15.26 3.68
C ALA A 473 22.75 15.41 2.52
N LEU A 474 22.59 14.63 1.44
CA LEU A 474 23.42 14.74 0.24
C LEU A 474 23.37 16.14 -0.37
N LEU A 475 22.18 16.71 -0.52
CA LEU A 475 22.00 18.03 -1.13
C LEU A 475 22.61 19.18 -0.28
N SER A 476 22.91 18.96 1.00
CA SER A 476 23.65 19.90 1.85
C SER A 476 25.16 19.93 1.58
N TYR A 477 25.70 18.91 0.94
CA TYR A 477 27.11 18.86 0.54
C TYR A 477 27.42 19.86 -0.58
N PRO A 478 28.64 20.43 -0.67
CA PRO A 478 29.67 20.37 0.35
C PRO A 478 29.34 21.34 1.50
N PRO A 479 29.50 20.95 2.78
CA PRO A 479 29.21 21.81 3.90
C PRO A 479 30.11 23.05 3.90
N ALA A 480 29.51 24.21 4.18
CA ALA A 480 30.24 25.45 4.35
C ALA A 480 31.03 25.42 5.67
N VAL A 481 32.30 25.80 5.61
CA VAL A 481 33.12 26.08 6.79
C VAL A 481 32.64 27.43 7.34
N SER A 482 32.17 27.43 8.59
CA SER A 482 31.68 28.64 9.26
C SER A 482 32.25 28.75 10.66
N LEU A 483 32.36 29.99 11.13
CA LEU A 483 32.88 30.37 12.44
C LEU A 483 31.70 30.76 13.32
N ASP A 484 31.10 29.78 14.00
CA ASP A 484 29.89 29.96 14.80
C ASP A 484 28.74 30.62 14.01
N GLY A 485 28.52 30.16 12.78
CA GLY A 485 27.49 30.68 11.87
C GLY A 485 27.91 31.93 11.07
N ARG A 486 29.13 32.45 11.27
CA ARG A 486 29.70 33.53 10.45
C ARG A 486 30.55 32.97 9.30
N PRO A 487 30.61 33.64 8.13
CA PRO A 487 31.50 33.23 7.06
C PRO A 487 32.97 33.40 7.45
N VAL A 488 33.84 32.60 6.86
CA VAL A 488 35.29 32.74 7.03
C VAL A 488 35.76 34.02 6.32
N PRO A 489 36.57 34.89 6.95
CA PRO A 489 37.07 36.11 6.30
C PRO A 489 37.82 35.80 4.99
N ARG A 490 37.54 36.55 3.93
CA ARG A 490 38.12 36.35 2.60
C ARG A 490 39.65 36.19 2.58
N ARG A 491 40.37 37.01 3.34
CA ARG A 491 41.84 36.93 3.45
C ARG A 491 42.32 35.60 4.04
N LEU A 492 41.55 35.06 4.99
CA LEU A 492 41.82 33.75 5.58
C LEU A 492 41.50 32.62 4.60
N ILE A 493 40.41 32.74 3.82
CA ILE A 493 40.09 31.82 2.72
C ILE A 493 41.24 31.79 1.70
N GLU A 494 41.72 32.95 1.24
CA GLU A 494 42.83 33.05 0.29
C GLU A 494 44.06 32.31 0.82
N ARG A 495 44.38 32.46 2.11
CA ARG A 495 45.51 31.77 2.73
C ARG A 495 45.30 30.26 2.89
N LEU A 496 44.07 29.81 3.12
CA LEU A 496 43.73 28.39 3.22
C LEU A 496 43.78 27.69 1.86
N MET A 497 43.48 28.41 0.78
CA MET A 497 43.63 27.88 -0.58
C MET A 497 45.10 27.62 -0.96
N ASP A 498 46.06 28.19 -0.23
CA ASP A 498 47.50 27.92 -0.40
C ASP A 498 47.95 26.56 0.17
N LEU A 499 47.07 25.76 0.80
CA LEU A 499 47.39 24.45 1.43
C LEU A 499 47.85 23.34 0.45
N GLY A 500 48.30 23.72 -0.75
CA GLY A 500 48.90 22.85 -1.75
C GLY A 500 47.87 22.19 -2.67
N PRO A 501 48.25 21.86 -3.91
CA PRO A 501 47.38 21.08 -4.78
C PRO A 501 47.09 19.70 -4.15
N PRO A 502 45.93 19.10 -4.45
CA PRO A 502 45.62 17.76 -3.97
C PRO A 502 46.73 16.79 -4.36
N ARG A 503 46.98 15.79 -3.50
CA ARG A 503 47.84 14.66 -3.87
C ARG A 503 47.32 14.03 -5.16
N LEU A 504 48.22 13.54 -6.01
CA LEU A 504 47.89 12.98 -7.32
C LEU A 504 46.76 11.94 -7.19
N GLY A 505 45.66 12.15 -7.91
CA GLY A 505 44.51 11.23 -7.90
C GLY A 505 43.43 11.50 -6.84
N MET A 506 43.60 12.49 -5.95
CA MET A 506 42.60 12.86 -4.94
C MET A 506 41.81 14.11 -5.33
N SER A 507 40.58 14.21 -4.82
CA SER A 507 39.80 15.44 -4.92
C SER A 507 40.43 16.57 -4.06
N PRO A 508 40.30 17.85 -4.48
CA PRO A 508 40.64 19.00 -3.65
C PRO A 508 39.95 18.94 -2.27
N ILE A 509 40.65 19.36 -1.22
CA ILE A 509 40.09 19.45 0.15
C ILE A 509 38.93 20.47 0.17
N PHE A 510 39.12 21.60 -0.51
CA PHE A 510 38.20 22.72 -0.49
C PHE A 510 37.48 22.93 -1.82
N HIS A 511 36.26 23.43 -1.73
CA HIS A 511 35.54 24.06 -2.83
C HIS A 511 35.28 25.52 -2.46
N ARG A 512 35.59 26.43 -3.38
CA ARG A 512 35.35 27.87 -3.24
C ARG A 512 34.33 28.29 -4.30
N PRO A 513 33.02 28.29 -3.98
CA PRO A 513 31.98 28.67 -4.94
C PRO A 513 32.06 30.16 -5.29
N THR A 514 32.26 30.99 -4.26
CA THR A 514 32.46 32.44 -4.37
C THR A 514 33.70 32.87 -3.59
N PRO A 515 34.22 34.10 -3.79
CA PRO A 515 35.38 34.59 -3.04
C PRO A 515 35.19 34.58 -1.51
N ASP A 516 33.96 34.63 -1.02
CA ASP A 516 33.64 34.77 0.41
C ASP A 516 33.13 33.48 1.06
N GLU A 517 33.13 32.37 0.31
CA GLU A 517 32.65 31.07 0.77
C GLU A 517 33.76 30.02 0.70
N LEU A 518 33.90 29.25 1.78
CA LEU A 518 34.81 28.10 1.84
C LEU A 518 34.01 26.87 2.22
N HIS A 519 34.04 25.84 1.39
CA HIS A 519 33.33 24.59 1.61
C HIS A 519 34.32 23.43 1.71
N LEU A 520 34.04 22.48 2.58
CA LEU A 520 34.85 21.28 2.74
C LEU A 520 34.30 20.15 1.86
N ARG A 521 35.14 19.59 0.99
CA ARG A 521 34.75 18.49 0.07
C ARG A 521 35.01 17.12 0.65
N ARG A 522 36.10 16.96 1.40
CA ARG A 522 36.45 15.69 2.03
C ARG A 522 37.16 15.96 3.35
N PRO A 523 37.08 15.02 4.30
CA PRO A 523 37.89 15.08 5.49
C PRO A 523 39.37 15.11 5.10
N MET A 524 40.16 15.84 5.91
CA MET A 524 41.59 15.91 5.72
C MET A 524 42.24 14.59 6.15
N ILE A 525 43.24 14.14 5.41
CA ILE A 525 44.10 13.05 5.89
C ILE A 525 45.11 13.59 6.91
N ALA A 526 45.70 12.72 7.73
CA ALA A 526 46.58 13.13 8.83
C ALA A 526 47.70 14.13 8.43
N SER A 527 48.29 13.98 7.24
CA SER A 527 49.30 14.92 6.75
C SER A 527 48.75 16.32 6.44
N GLU A 528 47.54 16.40 5.89
CA GLU A 528 46.87 17.65 5.56
C GLU A 528 46.40 18.36 6.82
N SER A 529 45.88 17.61 7.80
CA SER A 529 45.56 18.13 9.13
C SER A 529 46.81 18.73 9.80
N THR A 530 47.96 18.05 9.68
CA THR A 530 49.25 18.57 10.21
C THR A 530 49.70 19.86 9.50
N GLN A 531 49.49 19.94 8.18
CA GLN A 531 49.79 21.15 7.40
C GLN A 531 48.88 22.31 7.79
N LEU A 532 47.57 22.05 7.92
CA LEU A 532 46.61 23.04 8.41
C LEU A 532 47.00 23.53 9.80
N ASP A 533 47.32 22.64 10.73
CA ASP A 533 47.74 23.00 12.09
C ASP A 533 49.01 23.85 12.13
N THR A 534 49.92 23.62 11.18
CA THR A 534 51.13 24.43 11.03
C THR A 534 50.78 25.81 10.49
N LEU A 535 49.91 25.89 9.48
CA LEU A 535 49.42 27.15 8.92
C LEU A 535 48.65 27.97 9.97
N LEU A 536 47.75 27.34 10.72
CA LEU A 536 46.98 28.01 11.79
C LEU A 536 47.90 28.56 12.87
N ARG A 537 48.90 27.78 13.34
CA ARG A 537 49.89 28.26 14.30
C ARG A 537 50.68 29.46 13.78
N ASP A 538 51.05 29.44 12.50
CA ASP A 538 51.77 30.54 11.86
C ASP A 538 50.92 31.81 11.77
N ILE A 539 49.66 31.70 11.36
CA ILE A 539 48.74 32.84 11.27
C ILE A 539 48.43 33.38 12.69
N SER A 540 48.16 32.50 13.66
CA SER A 540 47.96 32.89 15.07
C SER A 540 49.18 33.61 15.67
N ARG A 541 50.41 33.20 15.30
CA ARG A 541 51.63 33.88 15.74
C ARG A 541 51.72 35.29 15.12
N ARG A 542 51.39 35.45 13.84
CA ARG A 542 51.38 36.75 13.15
C ARG A 542 50.31 37.70 13.66
N ALA A 543 49.17 37.18 14.13
CA ALA A 543 48.12 37.98 14.75
C ALA A 543 48.56 38.74 16.03
N LYS A 544 49.72 38.40 16.62
CA LYS A 544 50.32 39.12 17.75
C LYS A 544 51.11 40.37 17.33
N ALA A 545 51.37 40.56 16.04
CA ALA A 545 52.10 41.70 15.47
C ALA A 545 51.13 42.67 14.75
N PRO A 546 51.55 43.91 14.43
CA PRO A 546 50.76 44.81 13.58
C PRO A 546 50.55 44.19 12.19
N GLY A 547 49.30 43.97 11.80
CA GLY A 547 48.92 43.31 10.55
C GLY A 547 47.42 43.03 10.52
N TRP A 548 46.91 42.60 9.37
CA TRP A 548 45.48 42.28 9.23
C TRP A 548 45.09 41.03 10.02
N GLU A 549 46.03 40.15 10.32
CA GLU A 549 45.82 38.95 11.12
C GLU A 549 45.38 39.29 12.54
N ARG A 550 45.81 40.45 13.07
CA ARG A 550 45.38 40.95 14.38
C ARG A 550 43.90 41.31 14.38
N ASP A 551 43.39 41.84 13.28
CA ASP A 551 41.99 42.27 13.14
C ASP A 551 41.02 41.08 13.11
N ILE A 552 41.52 39.86 12.87
CA ILE A 552 40.73 38.62 12.78
C ILE A 552 41.22 37.50 13.72
N ALA A 553 41.88 37.87 14.83
CA ALA A 553 42.47 36.91 15.76
C ALA A 553 41.45 35.93 16.35
N ASP A 554 40.24 36.41 16.65
CA ASP A 554 39.14 35.60 17.18
C ASP A 554 38.64 34.58 16.16
N GLU A 555 38.54 34.96 14.89
CA GLU A 555 38.17 34.09 13.78
C GLU A 555 39.19 32.97 13.57
N ILE A 556 40.49 33.29 13.70
CA ILE A 556 41.57 32.30 13.59
C ILE A 556 41.44 31.24 14.69
N LEU A 557 41.09 31.63 15.92
CA LEU A 557 40.90 30.69 17.04
C LEU A 557 39.69 29.76 16.82
N ARG A 558 38.63 30.26 16.19
CA ARG A 558 37.39 29.50 15.90
C ARG A 558 37.49 28.64 14.64
N LEU A 559 38.51 28.84 13.81
CA LEU A 559 38.62 28.14 12.53
C LEU A 559 38.75 26.62 12.71
N ARG A 560 39.37 26.16 13.80
CA ARG A 560 39.48 24.72 14.10
C ARG A 560 38.12 24.08 14.41
N SER A 561 37.24 24.72 15.18
CA SER A 561 35.88 24.19 15.41
C SER A 561 35.04 24.25 14.14
N GLY A 562 35.22 25.30 13.31
CA GLY A 562 34.60 25.39 12.00
C GLY A 562 34.94 24.22 11.08
N PHE A 563 36.22 23.83 11.03
CA PHE A 563 36.64 22.64 10.29
C PHE A 563 36.14 21.34 10.90
N ALA A 564 36.20 21.18 12.22
CA ALA A 564 35.70 19.97 12.89
C ALA A 564 34.20 19.74 12.62
N ASN A 565 33.39 20.81 12.61
CA ASN A 565 31.97 20.74 12.29
C ASN A 565 31.74 20.35 10.82
N ALA A 566 32.49 20.95 9.89
CA ALA A 566 32.41 20.61 8.48
C ALA A 566 32.89 19.17 8.20
N GLU A 567 33.97 18.71 8.86
CA GLU A 567 34.47 17.33 8.77
C GLU A 567 33.44 16.34 9.30
N SER A 568 32.82 16.61 10.45
CA SER A 568 31.74 15.79 11.00
C SER A 568 30.58 15.65 10.01
N ALA A 569 30.18 16.75 9.36
CA ALA A 569 29.15 16.69 8.33
C ALA A 569 29.56 15.82 7.13
N VAL A 570 30.80 15.93 6.62
CA VAL A 570 31.25 15.09 5.50
C VAL A 570 31.43 13.62 5.90
N ASN A 571 31.86 13.34 7.14
CA ASN A 571 32.04 11.98 7.64
C ASN A 571 30.74 11.16 7.60
N THR A 572 29.58 11.80 7.78
CA THR A 572 28.27 11.12 7.62
C THR A 572 28.10 10.50 6.23
N PHE A 573 28.67 11.11 5.18
CA PHE A 573 28.61 10.60 3.82
C PHE A 573 29.63 9.49 3.53
N LEU A 574 30.58 9.22 4.43
CA LEU A 574 31.55 8.14 4.26
C LEU A 574 30.99 6.78 4.65
N THR A 575 29.89 6.73 5.39
CA THR A 575 29.23 5.46 5.71
C THR A 575 28.45 4.96 4.50
N CYS A 576 28.79 3.77 4.02
CA CYS A 576 28.11 3.16 2.89
C CYS A 576 26.62 2.91 3.23
N PRO A 577 25.68 3.44 2.43
CA PRO A 577 24.25 3.19 2.67
C PRO A 577 23.86 1.74 2.36
N GLY A 578 24.68 1.06 1.55
CA GLY A 578 24.55 -0.32 1.10
C GLY A 578 24.98 -1.40 2.10
N CYS A 579 25.93 -1.13 2.99
CA CYS A 579 26.43 -2.15 3.92
C CYS A 579 26.91 -1.62 5.28
N GLY A 580 26.86 -0.30 5.51
CA GLY A 580 27.35 0.32 6.75
C GLY A 580 28.86 0.43 6.86
N ASN A 581 29.64 -0.13 5.92
CA ASN A 581 31.10 0.00 5.94
C ASN A 581 31.54 1.45 5.68
N GLU A 582 32.55 1.89 6.41
CA GLU A 582 33.15 3.21 6.26
C GLU A 582 34.07 3.27 5.01
N ALA A 583 33.91 4.32 4.21
CA ALA A 583 34.75 4.60 3.07
C ALA A 583 35.91 5.53 3.47
N SER A 584 37.07 5.36 2.83
CA SER A 584 38.19 6.28 3.00
C SER A 584 37.86 7.67 2.43
N PRO A 585 38.26 8.78 3.08
CA PRO A 585 38.20 10.13 2.52
C PRO A 585 38.85 10.26 1.13
N GLU A 586 39.81 9.40 0.82
CA GLU A 586 40.50 9.37 -0.48
C GLU A 586 39.60 8.88 -1.62
N GLN A 587 38.51 8.19 -1.31
CA GLN A 587 37.54 7.70 -2.31
C GLN A 587 36.59 8.79 -2.79
N VAL A 588 36.57 9.96 -2.14
CA VAL A 588 35.73 11.09 -2.55
C VAL A 588 36.19 11.59 -3.91
N GLY A 589 35.37 11.34 -4.94
CA GLY A 589 35.62 11.74 -6.32
C GLY A 589 34.82 12.97 -6.78
N ARG A 590 34.84 13.19 -8.10
CA ARG A 590 34.22 14.32 -8.84
C ARG A 590 34.85 15.69 -8.52
N GLU A 591 34.39 16.73 -9.21
CA GLU A 591 34.86 18.10 -9.09
C GLU A 591 33.78 19.04 -8.54
N LYS A 592 34.21 20.22 -8.06
CA LYS A 592 33.35 21.32 -7.60
C LYS A 592 32.39 20.90 -6.48
N ASP A 593 31.09 21.14 -6.68
CA ASP A 593 29.99 20.90 -5.75
C ASP A 593 29.42 19.48 -5.79
N LEU A 594 30.03 18.59 -6.59
CA LEU A 594 29.63 17.20 -6.72
C LEU A 594 30.41 16.29 -5.76
N PHE A 595 29.72 15.25 -5.32
CA PHE A 595 30.23 14.19 -4.44
C PHE A 595 29.99 12.86 -5.14
N SER A 596 30.92 11.93 -5.03
CA SER A 596 30.69 10.54 -5.40
C SER A 596 31.66 9.63 -4.68
N ILE A 597 31.15 8.54 -4.13
CA ILE A 597 31.94 7.43 -3.58
C ILE A 597 31.39 6.12 -4.14
N THR A 598 32.27 5.14 -4.32
CA THR A 598 31.90 3.73 -4.54
C THR A 598 32.48 2.91 -3.39
N CYS A 599 31.64 2.14 -2.70
CA CYS A 599 32.06 1.27 -1.60
C CYS A 599 32.97 0.17 -2.12
N ARG A 600 34.13 -0.02 -1.49
CA ARG A 600 35.05 -1.12 -1.85
C ARG A 600 34.52 -2.49 -1.41
N SER A 601 33.65 -2.54 -0.41
CA SER A 601 33.12 -3.79 0.14
C SER A 601 31.94 -4.35 -0.66
N CYS A 602 30.94 -3.51 -0.98
CA CYS A 602 29.70 -3.96 -1.64
C CYS A 602 29.46 -3.36 -3.02
N GLY A 603 30.34 -2.47 -3.52
CA GLY A 603 30.21 -1.87 -4.85
C GLY A 603 29.14 -0.77 -4.98
N THR A 604 28.30 -0.55 -3.95
CA THR A 604 27.30 0.53 -3.95
C THR A 604 27.95 1.89 -4.20
N ARG A 605 27.41 2.65 -5.15
CA ARG A 605 27.80 4.03 -5.44
C ARG A 605 26.76 5.00 -4.89
N TRP A 606 27.20 6.11 -4.30
CA TRP A 606 26.29 7.18 -3.89
C TRP A 606 26.90 8.55 -4.11
N GLY A 607 26.04 9.56 -4.17
CA GLY A 607 26.42 10.97 -4.29
C GLY A 607 25.54 11.75 -5.24
N HIS A 608 26.14 12.51 -6.15
CA HIS A 608 25.45 13.44 -7.03
C HIS A 608 25.66 13.12 -8.50
N GLU A 609 24.59 13.21 -9.27
CA GLU A 609 24.63 13.47 -10.71
C GLU A 609 24.17 14.90 -11.00
N ARG A 610 24.51 15.43 -12.17
CA ARG A 610 24.05 16.77 -12.60
C ARG A 610 22.96 16.63 -13.65
N CYS A 611 21.82 17.28 -13.42
CA CYS A 611 20.73 17.27 -14.39
C CYS A 611 21.15 18.05 -15.65
N GLY A 612 21.08 17.40 -16.82
CA GLY A 612 21.38 18.07 -18.10
C GLY A 612 20.45 19.24 -18.42
N ALA A 613 19.22 19.25 -17.89
CA ALA A 613 18.22 20.27 -18.21
C ALA A 613 18.25 21.49 -17.29
N CYS A 614 18.26 21.32 -15.95
CA CYS A 614 18.22 22.43 -15.00
C CYS A 614 19.52 22.62 -14.21
N GLN A 615 20.55 21.80 -14.46
CA GLN A 615 21.86 21.82 -13.78
C GLN A 615 21.82 21.58 -12.27
N ALA A 616 20.64 21.28 -11.70
CA ALA A 616 20.49 20.89 -10.31
C ALA A 616 21.19 19.55 -10.02
N ARG A 617 21.63 19.40 -8.77
CA ARG A 617 22.20 18.16 -8.26
C ARG A 617 21.09 17.14 -8.03
N VAL A 618 21.31 15.93 -8.50
CA VAL A 618 20.41 14.79 -8.34
C VAL A 618 21.07 13.84 -7.34
N PRO A 619 20.52 13.67 -6.13
CA PRO A 619 21.06 12.76 -5.13
C PRO A 619 20.77 11.32 -5.56
N ILE A 620 21.80 10.48 -5.58
CA ILE A 620 21.72 9.10 -6.04
C ILE A 620 22.29 8.14 -5.01
N ILE A 621 21.65 6.98 -4.93
CA ILE A 621 22.23 5.74 -4.41
C ILE A 621 22.01 4.72 -5.53
N GLU A 622 23.08 4.01 -5.85
CA GLU A 622 23.15 3.03 -6.92
C GLU A 622 23.75 1.76 -6.32
N PRO A 623 22.91 0.82 -5.86
CA PRO A 623 23.38 -0.45 -5.29
C PRO A 623 24.11 -1.27 -6.35
N GLU A 624 23.65 -1.23 -7.60
CA GLU A 624 24.21 -1.97 -8.72
C GLU A 624 24.16 -1.12 -10.01
N ARG A 625 25.24 -1.13 -10.79
CA ARG A 625 25.33 -0.32 -12.03
C ARG A 625 24.44 -0.87 -13.14
N GLU A 626 24.35 -2.18 -13.27
CA GLU A 626 23.55 -2.84 -14.30
C GLU A 626 22.33 -3.48 -13.64
N PRO A 627 21.10 -3.03 -13.95
CA PRO A 627 19.91 -3.64 -13.40
C PRO A 627 19.74 -5.06 -13.94
N LEU A 628 19.52 -6.03 -13.05
CA LEU A 628 19.47 -7.47 -13.35
C LEU A 628 18.43 -7.86 -14.41
N ASN A 629 17.26 -7.20 -14.45
CA ASN A 629 16.22 -7.51 -15.43
C ASN A 629 15.74 -6.26 -16.22
N PRO A 630 16.12 -6.08 -17.51
CA PRO A 630 15.69 -4.98 -18.39
C PRO A 630 14.20 -4.97 -18.77
N GLU A 631 13.48 -6.05 -18.53
CA GLU A 631 12.08 -6.24 -18.94
C GLU A 631 11.08 -5.61 -17.95
N VAL A 632 11.46 -5.46 -16.68
CA VAL A 632 10.62 -4.84 -15.64
C VAL A 632 10.41 -3.34 -15.92
N ARG A 633 9.29 -2.97 -16.54
CA ARG A 633 8.98 -1.58 -16.93
C ARG A 633 7.70 -1.08 -16.27
N GLY A 634 7.42 0.21 -16.44
CA GLY A 634 6.18 0.84 -15.98
C GLY A 634 6.24 1.42 -14.56
N PRO A 635 5.16 2.06 -14.09
CA PRO A 635 5.04 2.61 -12.74
C PRO A 635 5.45 1.61 -11.64
N GLY A 636 6.22 2.07 -10.65
CA GLY A 636 6.70 1.24 -9.53
C GLY A 636 7.81 0.23 -9.88
N TRP A 637 8.45 0.34 -11.04
CA TRP A 637 9.55 -0.56 -11.40
C TRP A 637 10.79 -0.38 -10.51
N VAL A 638 11.05 0.82 -10.00
CA VAL A 638 12.24 1.10 -9.19
C VAL A 638 12.15 0.35 -7.87
N GLU A 639 10.98 0.35 -7.21
CA GLU A 639 10.74 -0.41 -5.98
C GLU A 639 10.76 -1.93 -6.22
N ARG A 640 10.46 -2.38 -7.44
CA ARG A 640 10.56 -3.80 -7.81
C ARG A 640 12.00 -4.27 -8.05
N ILE A 641 12.89 -3.39 -8.50
CA ILE A 641 14.30 -3.78 -8.75
C ILE A 641 15.18 -3.42 -7.54
N PHE A 642 15.09 -2.18 -7.08
CA PHE A 642 15.98 -1.61 -6.08
C PHE A 642 15.35 -1.47 -4.70
N GLY A 643 14.02 -1.61 -4.58
CA GLY A 643 13.35 -1.42 -3.29
C GLY A 643 13.60 -0.01 -2.76
N HIS A 644 14.06 0.10 -1.51
CA HIS A 644 14.44 1.35 -0.88
C HIS A 644 15.87 1.83 -1.18
N GLU A 645 16.66 1.06 -1.93
CA GLU A 645 18.09 1.33 -2.15
C GLU A 645 18.37 2.41 -3.20
N ALA A 646 17.34 3.01 -3.79
CA ALA A 646 17.47 4.10 -4.75
C ALA A 646 16.77 5.36 -4.26
N LEU A 647 17.50 6.49 -4.22
CA LEU A 647 16.92 7.81 -3.95
C LEU A 647 16.21 8.35 -5.20
N ALA A 648 16.94 9.00 -6.10
CA ALA A 648 16.41 9.36 -7.41
C ALA A 648 16.16 8.12 -8.27
N SER A 649 15.02 8.12 -8.96
CA SER A 649 14.70 7.03 -9.89
C SER A 649 15.58 7.09 -11.12
N PRO A 650 16.15 5.95 -11.57
CA PRO A 650 16.79 5.89 -12.88
C PRO A 650 15.78 6.11 -14.02
N CYS A 651 16.29 6.45 -15.18
CA CYS A 651 15.54 6.61 -16.41
C CYS A 651 15.13 5.23 -16.91
N TRP A 652 13.93 5.15 -17.46
CA TRP A 652 13.36 3.91 -17.99
C TRP A 652 14.15 3.37 -19.18
N ALA A 653 14.91 4.22 -19.88
CA ALA A 653 15.81 3.81 -20.96
C ALA A 653 17.09 3.09 -20.47
N ARG A 654 17.41 3.15 -19.16
CA ARG A 654 18.46 2.41 -18.41
C ARG A 654 19.92 2.53 -18.85
N THR A 655 20.20 2.74 -20.14
CA THR A 655 21.52 2.68 -20.78
C THR A 655 22.17 4.05 -21.01
N VAL A 656 21.49 5.13 -20.64
CA VAL A 656 21.88 6.50 -21.00
C VAL A 656 22.79 7.15 -19.95
N GLY A 657 23.72 8.00 -20.39
CA GLY A 657 24.57 8.78 -19.49
C GLY A 657 23.74 9.72 -18.59
N ALA A 658 24.16 9.91 -17.34
CA ALA A 658 23.42 10.70 -16.33
C ALA A 658 21.96 10.24 -16.13
N ARG A 659 21.71 8.93 -16.19
CA ARG A 659 20.39 8.27 -16.23
C ARG A 659 19.34 8.66 -15.19
N TYR A 660 19.56 9.51 -14.21
CA TYR A 660 18.57 9.72 -13.14
C TYR A 660 17.54 10.79 -13.48
N ILE A 661 16.29 10.54 -13.07
CA ILE A 661 15.22 11.53 -13.12
C ILE A 661 15.56 12.63 -12.12
N CYS A 662 15.55 13.89 -12.58
CA CYS A 662 15.90 15.00 -11.73
C CYS A 662 14.83 15.26 -10.66
N THR A 663 15.22 15.18 -9.39
CA THR A 663 14.34 15.45 -8.24
C THR A 663 13.89 16.91 -8.14
N SER A 664 14.52 17.84 -8.88
CA SER A 664 14.14 19.26 -8.88
C SER A 664 13.18 19.65 -10.02
N CYS A 665 13.33 19.07 -11.21
CA CYS A 665 12.56 19.46 -12.40
C CYS A 665 11.78 18.32 -13.06
N GLY A 666 11.90 17.07 -12.60
CA GLY A 666 11.22 15.90 -13.15
C GLY A 666 11.72 15.45 -14.54
N LYS A 667 12.64 16.18 -15.18
CA LYS A 667 13.18 15.79 -16.49
C LYS A 667 14.18 14.64 -16.34
N CYS A 668 14.09 13.67 -17.26
CA CYS A 668 15.14 12.66 -17.43
C CYS A 668 16.04 13.03 -18.62
N PRO A 669 17.21 12.39 -18.77
CA PRO A 669 18.14 12.67 -19.87
C PRO A 669 17.52 12.52 -21.26
N GLU A 670 16.68 11.51 -21.44
CA GLU A 670 16.08 11.20 -22.75
C GLU A 670 14.85 12.02 -23.10
N SER A 671 14.35 12.94 -22.25
CA SER A 671 13.03 13.55 -22.48
C SER A 671 12.90 14.33 -23.80
N GLY A 672 14.02 14.69 -24.44
CA GLY A 672 14.05 15.37 -25.74
C GLY A 672 14.68 14.56 -26.88
N SER A 673 14.98 13.28 -26.67
CA SER A 673 15.53 12.39 -27.71
C SER A 673 14.44 11.58 -28.40
N GLU A 674 14.76 10.97 -29.55
CA GLU A 674 13.85 10.03 -30.24
C GLU A 674 13.46 8.84 -29.33
N ALA A 675 14.38 8.37 -28.49
CA ALA A 675 14.09 7.34 -27.48
C ALA A 675 13.10 7.84 -26.40
N GLY A 676 13.16 9.13 -26.05
CA GLY A 676 12.18 9.77 -25.16
C GLY A 676 10.79 9.90 -25.75
N VAL A 677 10.68 10.17 -27.06
CA VAL A 677 9.39 10.29 -27.75
C VAL A 677 8.61 8.97 -27.65
N ASN A 678 9.28 7.82 -27.73
CA ASN A 678 8.64 6.50 -27.62
C ASN A 678 8.56 5.97 -26.18
N CYS A 679 9.05 6.72 -25.19
CA CYS A 679 9.04 6.28 -23.81
C CYS A 679 7.67 6.54 -23.16
N THR A 680 7.00 5.51 -22.65
CA THR A 680 5.68 5.61 -22.00
C THR A 680 5.64 6.64 -20.87
N ARG A 681 6.77 6.84 -20.17
CA ARG A 681 6.91 7.91 -19.19
C ARG A 681 6.97 9.28 -19.84
N CYS A 682 7.83 9.48 -20.85
CA CYS A 682 8.13 10.79 -21.43
C CYS A 682 7.15 11.23 -22.52
N TYR A 683 6.36 10.31 -23.05
CA TYR A 683 5.42 10.56 -24.12
C TYR A 683 4.32 11.54 -23.70
N THR A 684 4.37 12.74 -24.29
CA THR A 684 3.31 13.73 -24.20
C THR A 684 2.26 13.45 -25.28
N ALA A 685 1.31 12.54 -25.07
CA ALA A 685 0.07 12.57 -25.85
C ALA A 685 -0.51 13.99 -25.79
N PRO A 686 -0.89 14.60 -26.93
CA PRO A 686 -1.53 15.91 -26.93
C PRO A 686 -2.75 15.85 -26.02
N SER A 687 -2.81 16.79 -25.08
CA SER A 687 -3.99 17.00 -24.25
C SER A 687 -5.21 17.08 -25.15
N TYR A 688 -6.17 16.18 -24.97
CA TYR A 688 -7.53 16.40 -25.43
C TYR A 688 -8.03 17.66 -24.71
N CYS A 689 -7.83 18.82 -25.33
CA CYS A 689 -8.63 20.00 -25.07
C CYS A 689 -10.04 19.66 -25.54
N GLY A 690 -10.85 19.11 -24.62
CA GLY A 690 -12.29 19.07 -24.77
C GLY A 690 -12.82 20.49 -24.67
N THR A 691 -13.45 20.93 -25.75
CA THR A 691 -14.41 22.04 -25.85
C THR A 691 -15.49 21.99 -24.79
#